data_AF-A0A9D9C7N4-F1
#
_entry.id   AF-A0A9D9C7N4-F1
#
_cell.length_a   1.000
_cell.length_b   1.000
_cell.length_c   1.000
_cell.angle_alpha   90.00
_cell.angle_beta   90.00
_cell.angle_gamma   90.00
#
_symmetry.space_group_name_H-M   'P 1'
#
loop_
_entity.id
_entity.type
_entity.pdbx_description
1 polymer ?
#
loop_
_entity_poly.entity_id
_entity_poly.type
_entity_poly.pdbx_seq_one_letter_code
_entity_poly.pdbx_strand_id
1 'polypeptide(L)'
;MRHILLPFVAMFMILQSVMGSELEGFRVSRMTEPAGIVRTAQFSWQITSKKNNVVQTAYRLRAAASKADLKAGHNLLWDSEVVRSDMSISVPYQGRRLPYQSTVYWQVEVWLSTGEHLKSPIQHFLTGIKQFDAEALWIGAEDADRIVIGNNNSRDLPARYLRRSFYVNDKVRRATLYISTMGYGQTYINGEPVSEDVFGTLQTDYTKTVYYNTYDVTSLLRRGNNAIASVLGNGYVLGFNSGCTSYGLPRLKAQLVVETNRDTITYVTGTDWKVTTDGPIQRNNLWNGERYEAAREMKNWQMPFFDDSAWKQADKMQNPTGVVCPQPCNGMRIQKELSPKSIRRTSDGRIIIDMGQNMVGQVSVRLAGKKGTPVVIRHAEMLEPNDSNRIFVANLRSANCTDTYIPASDAVFTYQPQLTYQGFRYVEITGATSTPKPSDITGYVIYDLMDDQGSFWCDNELLTQLHQNAYWGIIGNYHGMPTDCPQRDERMGWLGDHAMGCYGDNLLVDNGALYYKWLQDVADTQDEDGLIADVAPAFWVVRNRDVAWGALSVYATFMLLRRYNDINAVSKYYPFLQRYMHYLDKNLEDGIVPTNCYGDWCMPPERLDLIHSEDPSRRTDGKLISSAMYYSMLSMMGQMAMTLGIEPDMMDYDRRQAKLKEAYNRHFFNAETGCYSNNTVTANLLSLEFGLVPDGEEDRVLQNIVGVTEKTYKNHVSCGVVGMQHLMTCLTHRGHLDQAMQIILQKDYPSFGYMIGKGATTVWELWNGDTADPAMNSGNHVMLLGDVLLWMYADLAGIRQSPHSRAYKELDMYICLPNELNHVRAAHKTPYGMIKSEWQRTEEGIVWQIDIPANTTARVHIPSGYTVQGMHSLRWASAEVEGNDICLLLGSGSYTINAEKVFNAPQQTIFRRMSETFRKIPEFLKNF
;
A
#
# COMPACT_ATOMS: atom_id res chain seq x y z
N MET A 1 76.87 -4.55 -5.93
CA MET A 1 76.95 -3.10 -5.70
C MET A 1 76.02 -2.41 -6.71
N ARG A 2 75.09 -1.56 -6.23
CA ARG A 2 74.26 -0.58 -6.99
C ARG A 2 73.23 -1.20 -7.97
N HIS A 3 71.98 -0.76 -8.15
CA HIS A 3 71.00 0.17 -7.55
C HIS A 3 69.65 -0.21 -8.25
N ILE A 4 68.53 -0.45 -7.55
CA ILE A 4 67.38 0.46 -7.27
C ILE A 4 66.34 0.64 -8.43
N LEU A 5 65.04 0.59 -8.04
CA LEU A 5 63.80 1.12 -8.66
C LEU A 5 63.05 0.26 -9.71
N LEU A 6 62.00 -0.45 -9.26
CA LEU A 6 60.57 -0.29 -9.64
C LEU A 6 59.77 -1.48 -9.04
N PRO A 7 58.97 -1.25 -7.98
CA PRO A 7 57.52 -1.15 -8.22
C PRO A 7 56.84 -0.20 -7.23
N PHE A 8 56.47 1.01 -7.68
CA PHE A 8 55.64 1.94 -6.89
C PHE A 8 54.43 2.49 -7.67
N VAL A 9 54.14 1.94 -8.86
CA VAL A 9 53.06 2.44 -9.74
C VAL A 9 51.87 1.48 -9.84
N ALA A 10 52.00 0.22 -9.41
CA ALA A 10 50.92 -0.77 -9.48
C ALA A 10 50.01 -0.82 -8.23
N MET A 11 50.36 -0.11 -7.16
CA MET A 11 49.60 -0.07 -5.90
C MET A 11 48.95 1.32 -5.66
N PHE A 12 48.61 2.02 -6.74
CA PHE A 12 47.80 3.24 -6.72
C PHE A 12 46.60 3.20 -7.70
N MET A 13 46.38 2.08 -8.40
CA MET A 13 45.26 1.89 -9.34
C MET A 13 44.22 0.85 -8.89
N ILE A 14 44.25 0.40 -7.63
CA ILE A 14 43.21 -0.48 -7.04
C ILE A 14 42.65 0.13 -5.74
N LEU A 15 42.53 1.47 -5.70
CA LEU A 15 41.85 2.21 -4.63
C LEU A 15 41.05 3.43 -5.15
N GLN A 16 40.76 3.47 -6.47
CA GLN A 16 39.96 4.54 -7.10
C GLN A 16 38.59 4.10 -7.66
N SER A 17 38.08 2.93 -7.27
CA SER A 17 36.65 2.64 -7.26
C SER A 17 36.27 2.52 -5.79
N VAL A 18 35.60 3.46 -5.12
CA VAL A 18 34.16 3.77 -5.21
C VAL A 18 33.89 5.16 -4.58
N MET A 19 33.91 6.23 -5.37
CA MET A 19 33.53 7.59 -4.93
C MET A 19 32.64 8.37 -5.94
N GLY A 20 32.18 7.71 -7.01
CA GLY A 20 31.28 8.33 -8.00
C GLY A 20 29.81 8.23 -7.59
N SER A 21 28.98 9.12 -8.14
CA SER A 21 27.52 8.98 -8.08
C SER A 21 27.01 7.91 -9.03
N GLU A 22 25.86 7.28 -8.72
CA GLU A 22 25.26 6.22 -9.53
C GLU A 22 23.75 6.47 -9.75
N LEU A 23 23.19 5.83 -10.77
CA LEU A 23 21.75 5.85 -11.07
C LEU A 23 21.13 4.49 -10.75
N GLU A 24 20.03 4.50 -10.01
CA GLU A 24 19.30 3.28 -9.61
C GLU A 24 17.79 3.53 -9.51
N GLY A 25 17.04 2.56 -8.96
CA GLY A 25 15.62 2.73 -8.66
C GLY A 25 14.76 3.03 -9.90
N PHE A 26 15.14 2.52 -11.07
CA PHE A 26 14.45 2.81 -12.33
C PHE A 26 13.03 2.26 -12.32
N ARG A 27 12.06 3.12 -12.61
CA ARG A 27 10.64 2.74 -12.66
C ARG A 27 9.96 3.32 -13.88
N VAL A 28 8.95 2.60 -14.37
CA VAL A 28 8.05 3.10 -15.40
C VAL A 28 6.62 2.99 -14.89
N SER A 29 5.93 4.13 -14.80
CA SER A 29 4.55 4.21 -14.34
C SER A 29 4.34 3.56 -12.96
N ARG A 30 5.20 3.94 -12.00
CA ARG A 30 5.32 3.42 -10.61
C ARG A 30 5.84 1.98 -10.48
N MET A 31 5.83 1.16 -11.53
CA MET A 31 6.19 -0.26 -11.45
C MET A 31 7.71 -0.50 -11.50
N THR A 32 8.17 -1.46 -10.70
CA THR A 32 9.53 -2.05 -10.74
C THR A 32 9.67 -3.07 -11.85
N GLU A 33 8.60 -3.81 -12.14
CA GLU A 33 8.49 -4.74 -13.28
C GLU A 33 7.43 -4.22 -14.28
N PRO A 34 7.76 -3.22 -15.11
CA PRO A 34 6.78 -2.55 -15.95
C PRO A 34 6.37 -3.39 -17.17
N ALA A 35 5.10 -3.78 -17.20
CA ALA A 35 4.48 -4.51 -18.31
C ALA A 35 3.08 -3.96 -18.63
N GLY A 36 2.58 -4.23 -19.84
CA GLY A 36 1.25 -3.79 -20.26
C GLY A 36 1.11 -2.29 -20.57
N ILE A 37 2.21 -1.56 -20.80
CA ILE A 37 2.13 -0.11 -21.07
C ILE A 37 1.53 0.17 -22.46
N VAL A 38 0.45 0.96 -22.56
CA VAL A 38 -0.30 1.14 -23.83
C VAL A 38 -0.47 2.58 -24.34
N ARG A 39 -0.38 3.59 -23.49
CA ARG A 39 -0.61 5.00 -23.89
C ARG A 39 0.53 5.92 -23.46
N THR A 40 0.75 6.01 -22.16
CA THR A 40 1.72 6.93 -21.56
C THR A 40 2.61 6.16 -20.58
N ALA A 41 3.91 6.41 -20.67
CA ALA A 41 4.91 5.97 -19.69
C ALA A 41 5.35 7.18 -18.86
N GLN A 42 5.63 6.95 -17.58
CA GLN A 42 6.27 7.94 -16.69
C GLN A 42 7.57 7.34 -16.18
N PHE A 43 8.71 7.95 -16.47
CA PHE A 43 10.01 7.46 -16.05
C PHE A 43 10.42 8.09 -14.73
N SER A 44 10.94 7.26 -13.83
CA SER A 44 11.58 7.72 -12.60
C SER A 44 12.94 7.05 -12.43
N TRP A 45 13.88 7.78 -11.85
CA TRP A 45 15.20 7.29 -11.46
C TRP A 45 15.69 7.99 -10.19
N GLN A 46 16.51 7.25 -9.43
CA GLN A 46 17.19 7.72 -8.23
C GLN A 46 18.65 8.00 -8.53
N ILE A 47 19.23 8.91 -7.76
CA ILE A 47 20.66 9.22 -7.79
C ILE A 47 21.20 8.85 -6.40
N THR A 48 22.24 8.02 -6.35
CA THR A 48 22.97 7.73 -5.11
C THR A 48 24.34 8.38 -5.15
N SER A 49 24.78 8.93 -4.03
CA SER A 49 26.08 9.56 -3.92
C SER A 49 26.57 9.60 -2.48
N LYS A 50 27.89 9.51 -2.31
CA LYS A 50 28.57 9.80 -1.03
C LYS A 50 28.96 11.28 -0.89
N LYS A 51 28.72 12.08 -1.93
CA LYS A 51 28.98 13.53 -1.93
C LYS A 51 27.75 14.27 -1.42
N ASN A 52 27.96 15.40 -0.77
CA ASN A 52 26.88 16.29 -0.34
C ASN A 52 26.50 17.26 -1.47
N ASN A 53 25.30 17.84 -1.39
CA ASN A 53 24.75 18.84 -2.30
C ASN A 53 24.73 18.40 -3.78
N VAL A 54 24.42 17.13 -4.01
CA VAL A 54 24.29 16.55 -5.35
C VAL A 54 22.90 16.86 -5.87
N VAL A 55 22.85 17.62 -6.96
CA VAL A 55 21.60 18.02 -7.62
C VAL A 55 21.69 17.64 -9.08
N GLN A 56 20.60 17.11 -9.64
CA GLN A 56 20.50 16.95 -11.09
C GLN A 56 20.27 18.32 -11.72
N THR A 57 21.08 18.66 -12.73
CA THR A 57 20.96 19.93 -13.47
C THR A 57 20.35 19.75 -14.85
N ALA A 58 20.49 18.55 -15.43
CA ALA A 58 19.88 18.19 -16.69
C ALA A 58 19.73 16.67 -16.82
N TYR A 59 18.86 16.24 -17.72
CA TYR A 59 18.75 14.85 -18.15
C TYR A 59 18.53 14.72 -19.67
N ARG A 60 18.78 13.54 -20.22
CA ARG A 60 18.39 13.13 -21.58
C ARG A 60 17.86 11.70 -21.54
N LEU A 61 16.60 11.52 -21.90
CA LEU A 61 15.95 10.23 -22.05
C LEU A 61 15.93 9.82 -23.52
N ARG A 62 16.29 8.56 -23.78
CA ARG A 62 16.15 7.95 -25.10
C ARG A 62 15.40 6.64 -24.98
N ALA A 63 14.48 6.40 -25.91
CA ALA A 63 13.72 5.16 -26.01
C ALA A 63 13.66 4.65 -27.45
N ALA A 64 13.73 3.33 -27.63
CA ALA A 64 13.63 2.68 -28.94
C ALA A 64 12.96 1.31 -28.85
N ALA A 65 12.44 0.81 -29.98
CA ALA A 65 11.83 -0.51 -30.08
C ALA A 65 12.87 -1.66 -30.13
N SER A 66 14.16 -1.35 -30.27
CA SER A 66 15.23 -2.33 -30.23
C SER A 66 16.44 -1.81 -29.46
N LYS A 67 17.17 -2.73 -28.83
CA LYS A 67 18.42 -2.41 -28.12
C LYS A 67 19.51 -1.90 -29.07
N ALA A 68 19.49 -2.33 -30.34
CA ALA A 68 20.45 -1.91 -31.35
C ALA A 68 20.21 -0.45 -31.78
N ASP A 69 18.95 -0.10 -32.07
CA ASP A 69 18.53 1.26 -32.43
C ASP A 69 18.84 2.25 -31.30
N LEU A 70 18.53 1.87 -30.05
CA LEU A 70 18.84 2.71 -28.88
C LEU A 70 20.34 3.00 -28.76
N LYS A 71 21.19 1.98 -28.95
CA LYS A 71 22.65 2.12 -28.89
C LYS A 71 23.21 2.96 -30.05
N ALA A 72 22.67 2.78 -31.24
CA ALA A 72 23.06 3.54 -32.43
C ALA A 72 22.54 4.98 -32.42
N GLY A 73 21.51 5.28 -31.62
CA GLY A 73 20.81 6.57 -31.67
C GLY A 73 19.97 6.74 -32.94
N HIS A 74 19.61 5.64 -33.61
CA HIS A 74 18.84 5.64 -34.85
C HIS A 74 17.43 5.15 -34.59
N ASN A 75 16.45 5.56 -35.42
CA ASN A 75 15.06 5.10 -35.33
C ASN A 75 14.46 5.15 -33.91
N LEU A 76 14.85 6.15 -33.12
CA LEU A 76 14.36 6.31 -31.76
C LEU A 76 12.84 6.55 -31.75
N LEU A 77 12.16 5.93 -30.79
CA LEU A 77 10.77 6.26 -30.46
C LEU A 77 10.72 7.64 -29.81
N TRP A 78 11.73 7.95 -29.00
CA TRP A 78 11.89 9.22 -28.33
C TRP A 78 13.35 9.55 -28.06
N ASP A 79 13.68 10.82 -28.21
CA ASP A 79 14.86 11.46 -27.63
C ASP A 79 14.36 12.78 -27.03
N SER A 80 14.56 12.98 -25.73
CA SER A 80 14.15 14.23 -25.08
C SER A 80 15.08 15.41 -25.42
N GLU A 81 16.19 15.14 -26.11
CA GLU A 81 17.39 15.97 -26.08
C GLU A 81 17.84 16.25 -24.64
N VAL A 82 18.82 17.13 -24.46
CA VAL A 82 19.23 17.56 -23.12
C VAL A 82 18.20 18.55 -22.58
N VAL A 83 17.45 18.13 -21.57
CA VAL A 83 16.48 18.95 -20.85
C VAL A 83 17.15 19.50 -19.58
N ARG A 84 17.26 20.83 -19.48
CA ARG A 84 17.74 21.51 -18.25
C ARG A 84 16.64 21.48 -17.20
N SER A 85 16.67 20.46 -16.36
CA SER A 85 15.70 20.24 -15.30
C SER A 85 16.28 19.27 -14.27
N ASP A 86 15.91 19.50 -13.02
CA ASP A 86 16.18 18.65 -11.87
C ASP A 86 15.08 17.58 -11.65
N MET A 87 14.09 17.49 -12.54
CA MET A 87 13.03 16.49 -12.44
C MET A 87 13.59 15.10 -12.75
N SER A 88 13.43 14.17 -11.80
CA SER A 88 13.81 12.76 -11.96
C SER A 88 12.68 11.79 -11.61
N ILE A 89 11.51 12.30 -11.23
CA ILE A 89 10.35 11.52 -10.77
C ILE A 89 9.15 11.80 -11.66
N SER A 90 8.55 10.72 -12.18
CA SER A 90 7.33 10.75 -12.99
C SER A 90 7.46 11.57 -14.29
N VAL A 91 8.65 11.58 -14.91
CA VAL A 91 8.93 12.29 -16.16
C VAL A 91 8.08 11.69 -17.30
N PRO A 92 7.15 12.45 -17.90
CA PRO A 92 6.23 11.91 -18.89
C PRO A 92 6.94 11.62 -20.21
N TYR A 93 6.60 10.49 -20.82
CA TYR A 93 7.01 10.17 -22.19
C TYR A 93 6.38 11.14 -23.19
N GLN A 94 7.21 11.80 -24.01
CA GLN A 94 6.77 12.78 -25.02
C GLN A 94 7.14 12.39 -26.46
N GLY A 95 7.56 11.14 -26.68
CA GLY A 95 7.94 10.65 -27.99
C GLY A 95 6.78 10.22 -28.88
N ARG A 96 7.12 9.51 -29.95
CA ARG A 96 6.15 8.87 -30.85
C ARG A 96 5.30 7.88 -30.08
N ARG A 97 4.05 7.67 -30.50
CA ARG A 97 3.16 6.66 -29.89
C ARG A 97 3.90 5.33 -29.67
N LEU A 98 3.81 4.81 -28.45
CA LEU A 98 4.40 3.51 -28.11
C LEU A 98 3.78 2.41 -28.99
N PRO A 99 4.59 1.52 -29.58
CA PRO A 99 4.07 0.39 -30.33
C PRO A 99 3.33 -0.57 -29.40
N TYR A 100 2.36 -1.31 -29.93
CA TYR A 100 1.76 -2.44 -29.20
C TYR A 100 2.63 -3.68 -29.39
N GLN A 101 2.44 -4.69 -28.52
CA GLN A 101 3.08 -6.00 -28.67
C GLN A 101 4.60 -5.97 -28.79
N SER A 102 5.22 -5.00 -28.14
CA SER A 102 6.61 -4.65 -28.28
C SER A 102 7.33 -4.57 -26.94
N THR A 103 8.65 -4.65 -27.01
CA THR A 103 9.53 -4.30 -25.91
C THR A 103 10.10 -2.93 -26.22
N VAL A 104 10.01 -2.00 -25.27
CA VAL A 104 10.60 -0.67 -25.41
C VAL A 104 11.83 -0.62 -24.51
N TYR A 105 12.97 -0.34 -25.11
CA TYR A 105 14.24 -0.16 -24.42
C TYR A 105 14.46 1.33 -24.19
N TRP A 106 14.92 1.71 -23.01
CA TRP A 106 15.19 3.09 -22.68
C TRP A 106 16.46 3.25 -21.85
N GLN A 107 17.01 4.46 -21.86
CA GLN A 107 18.19 4.83 -21.11
C GLN A 107 18.12 6.32 -20.75
N VAL A 108 18.63 6.68 -19.58
CA VAL A 108 18.73 8.06 -19.14
C VAL A 108 20.20 8.46 -18.97
N GLU A 109 20.53 9.66 -19.43
CA GLU A 109 21.76 10.37 -19.14
C GLU A 109 21.44 11.54 -18.21
N VAL A 110 22.29 11.79 -17.21
CA VAL A 110 22.05 12.76 -16.13
C VAL A 110 23.31 13.58 -15.88
N TRP A 111 23.17 14.90 -15.79
CA TRP A 111 24.26 15.82 -15.44
C TRP A 111 24.06 16.34 -14.02
N LEU A 112 25.07 16.20 -13.17
CA LEU A 112 25.02 16.59 -11.77
C LEU A 112 25.74 17.92 -11.52
N SER A 113 25.33 18.62 -10.45
CA SER A 113 25.98 19.83 -9.93
C SER A 113 27.47 19.64 -9.61
N THR A 114 27.90 18.40 -9.39
CA THR A 114 29.29 18.01 -9.15
C THR A 114 30.16 17.98 -10.42
N GLY A 115 29.56 18.19 -11.59
CA GLY A 115 30.21 18.04 -12.90
C GLY A 115 30.22 16.60 -13.42
N GLU A 116 29.67 15.64 -12.68
CA GLU A 116 29.52 14.25 -13.11
C GLU A 116 28.44 14.12 -14.19
N HIS A 117 28.73 13.26 -15.17
CA HIS A 117 27.79 12.84 -16.20
C HIS A 117 27.56 11.33 -16.06
N LEU A 118 26.34 10.96 -15.68
CA LEU A 118 25.94 9.58 -15.45
C LEU A 118 25.09 9.07 -16.59
N LYS A 119 25.16 7.76 -16.82
CA LYS A 119 24.37 7.06 -17.82
C LYS A 119 23.85 5.76 -17.24
N SER A 120 22.54 5.56 -17.27
CA SER A 120 21.93 4.35 -16.74
C SER A 120 22.32 3.12 -17.57
N PRO A 121 22.21 1.90 -17.05
CA PRO A 121 22.05 0.71 -17.88
C PRO A 121 20.84 0.86 -18.82
N ILE A 122 20.81 0.07 -19.90
CA ILE A 122 19.61 -0.01 -20.76
C ILE A 122 18.53 -0.76 -19.99
N GLN A 123 17.44 -0.06 -19.71
CA GLN A 123 16.23 -0.58 -19.10
C GLN A 123 15.22 -0.96 -20.18
N HIS A 124 14.16 -1.66 -19.81
CA HIS A 124 13.07 -1.98 -20.74
C HIS A 124 11.73 -2.13 -20.03
N PHE A 125 10.65 -2.07 -20.81
CA PHE A 125 9.29 -2.42 -20.38
C PHE A 125 8.54 -3.10 -21.53
N LEU A 126 7.52 -3.89 -21.18
CA LEU A 126 6.64 -4.52 -22.16
C LEU A 126 5.42 -3.63 -22.42
N THR A 127 5.10 -3.45 -23.69
CA THR A 127 3.86 -2.77 -24.09
C THR A 127 2.70 -3.76 -24.17
N GLY A 128 1.50 -3.27 -23.85
CA GLY A 128 0.28 -4.07 -23.94
C GLY A 128 -0.21 -4.28 -25.38
N ILE A 129 -1.42 -4.79 -25.48
CA ILE A 129 -2.20 -4.90 -26.73
C ILE A 129 -3.26 -3.82 -26.79
N LYS A 130 -3.61 -3.40 -28.01
CA LYS A 130 -4.76 -2.51 -28.25
C LYS A 130 -6.07 -3.22 -27.90
N GLN A 131 -6.17 -4.46 -28.32
CA GLN A 131 -7.27 -5.39 -28.10
C GLN A 131 -6.71 -6.80 -28.27
N PHE A 132 -7.35 -7.78 -27.66
CA PHE A 132 -7.12 -9.18 -28.00
C PHE A 132 -7.44 -9.44 -29.48
N ASP A 133 -6.81 -10.47 -30.03
CA ASP A 133 -7.15 -11.04 -31.32
C ASP A 133 -8.67 -11.29 -31.41
N ALA A 134 -9.24 -11.06 -32.59
CA ALA A 134 -10.67 -11.21 -32.80
C ALA A 134 -11.14 -12.66 -32.60
N GLU A 135 -10.24 -13.64 -32.79
CA GLU A 135 -10.52 -15.06 -32.57
C GLU A 135 -10.37 -15.48 -31.10
N ALA A 136 -9.75 -14.66 -30.25
CA ALA A 136 -9.59 -14.97 -28.83
C ALA A 136 -10.93 -14.93 -28.11
N LEU A 137 -11.38 -16.09 -27.62
CA LEU A 137 -12.63 -16.27 -26.88
C LEU A 137 -12.37 -16.27 -25.37
N TRP A 138 -13.35 -15.81 -24.61
CA TRP A 138 -13.44 -16.18 -23.19
C TRP A 138 -13.86 -17.65 -23.11
N ILE A 139 -13.06 -18.47 -22.44
CA ILE A 139 -13.28 -19.92 -22.33
C ILE A 139 -13.32 -20.36 -20.87
N GLY A 140 -14.05 -21.44 -20.60
CA GLY A 140 -14.29 -21.95 -19.26
C GLY A 140 -15.01 -23.30 -19.27
N ALA A 141 -15.67 -23.62 -18.17
CA ALA A 141 -16.69 -24.66 -18.09
C ALA A 141 -18.01 -23.98 -17.71
N GLU A 142 -19.03 -24.12 -18.55
CA GLU A 142 -20.36 -23.54 -18.33
C GLU A 142 -21.23 -24.55 -17.57
N ASP A 143 -20.89 -24.77 -16.30
CA ASP A 143 -21.43 -25.83 -15.44
C ASP A 143 -22.02 -25.28 -14.14
N ALA A 144 -22.93 -24.31 -14.24
CA ALA A 144 -23.53 -23.65 -13.07
C ALA A 144 -24.27 -24.62 -12.12
N ASP A 145 -24.69 -25.79 -12.61
CA ASP A 145 -25.28 -26.88 -11.82
C ASP A 145 -24.28 -27.54 -10.84
N ARG A 146 -22.98 -27.33 -11.02
CA ARG A 146 -21.92 -27.78 -10.10
C ARG A 146 -21.70 -26.83 -8.91
N ILE A 147 -22.38 -25.69 -8.84
CA ILE A 147 -22.32 -24.80 -7.68
C ILE A 147 -22.92 -25.52 -6.47
N VAL A 148 -22.12 -25.65 -5.41
CA VAL A 148 -22.56 -26.22 -4.14
C VAL A 148 -22.90 -25.08 -3.19
N ILE A 149 -24.12 -25.10 -2.65
CA ILE A 149 -24.50 -24.18 -1.57
C ILE A 149 -24.10 -24.81 -0.24
N GLY A 150 -23.16 -24.16 0.45
CA GLY A 150 -22.72 -24.55 1.79
C GLY A 150 -23.78 -24.25 2.86
N ASN A 151 -23.61 -24.83 4.05
CA ASN A 151 -24.54 -24.64 5.18
C ASN A 151 -24.62 -23.18 5.66
N ASN A 152 -23.58 -22.39 5.40
CA ASN A 152 -23.50 -20.94 5.62
C ASN A 152 -24.04 -20.12 4.43
N ASN A 153 -24.79 -20.74 3.52
CA ASN A 153 -25.27 -20.17 2.25
C ASN A 153 -24.16 -19.72 1.29
N SER A 154 -22.91 -20.12 1.54
CA SER A 154 -21.81 -19.82 0.64
C SER A 154 -21.91 -20.61 -0.67
N ARG A 155 -21.29 -20.09 -1.72
CA ARG A 155 -21.22 -20.72 -3.04
C ARG A 155 -19.82 -21.26 -3.27
N ASP A 156 -19.72 -22.58 -3.32
CA ASP A 156 -18.48 -23.30 -3.57
C ASP A 156 -18.52 -23.96 -4.95
N LEU A 157 -17.34 -24.19 -5.52
CA LEU A 157 -17.23 -24.75 -6.87
C LEU A 157 -15.91 -25.54 -7.02
N PRO A 158 -15.87 -26.70 -7.72
CA PRO A 158 -14.62 -27.39 -8.06
C PRO A 158 -13.73 -26.52 -8.93
N ALA A 159 -12.39 -26.61 -8.92
CA ALA A 159 -11.58 -25.78 -9.82
C ALA A 159 -11.72 -26.19 -11.30
N ARG A 160 -11.53 -25.25 -12.22
CA ARG A 160 -11.48 -25.51 -13.68
C ARG A 160 -10.05 -25.63 -14.15
N TYR A 161 -9.72 -26.74 -14.79
CA TYR A 161 -8.41 -26.98 -15.39
C TYR A 161 -8.55 -26.86 -16.90
N LEU A 162 -7.86 -25.90 -17.51
CA LEU A 162 -7.87 -25.65 -18.94
C LEU A 162 -6.47 -25.91 -19.51
N ARG A 163 -6.37 -26.57 -20.66
CA ARG A 163 -5.08 -26.75 -21.34
C ARG A 163 -5.19 -26.76 -22.85
N ARG A 164 -4.09 -26.45 -23.52
CA ARG A 164 -3.89 -26.66 -24.96
C ARG A 164 -2.44 -26.99 -25.25
N SER A 165 -2.21 -28.08 -25.97
CA SER A 165 -0.91 -28.40 -26.58
C SER A 165 -0.79 -27.73 -27.95
N PHE A 166 0.40 -27.28 -28.32
CA PHE A 166 0.71 -26.67 -29.62
C PHE A 166 2.16 -26.93 -30.03
N TYR A 167 2.47 -26.71 -31.32
CA TYR A 167 3.79 -27.00 -31.89
C TYR A 167 4.46 -25.76 -32.45
N VAL A 168 5.72 -25.50 -32.06
CA VAL A 168 6.53 -24.41 -32.61
C VAL A 168 7.61 -24.98 -33.53
N ASN A 169 7.55 -24.64 -34.82
CA ASN A 169 8.40 -25.24 -35.86
C ASN A 169 9.88 -24.85 -35.78
N ASP A 170 10.18 -23.68 -35.23
CA ASP A 170 11.51 -23.08 -35.24
C ASP A 170 11.94 -22.60 -33.84
N LYS A 171 13.18 -22.14 -33.71
CA LYS A 171 13.70 -21.55 -32.48
C LYS A 171 12.92 -20.28 -32.15
N VAL A 172 12.40 -20.23 -30.91
CA VAL A 172 11.76 -19.04 -30.34
C VAL A 172 12.82 -17.97 -30.11
N ARG A 173 12.55 -16.76 -30.59
CA ARG A 173 13.33 -15.55 -30.33
C ARG A 173 12.72 -14.72 -29.22
N ARG A 174 11.39 -14.62 -29.21
CA ARG A 174 10.61 -13.89 -28.22
C ARG A 174 9.22 -14.52 -28.11
N ALA A 175 8.68 -14.59 -26.91
CA ALA A 175 7.29 -14.96 -26.70
C ALA A 175 6.68 -14.09 -25.61
N THR A 176 5.50 -13.54 -25.87
CA THR A 176 4.79 -12.68 -24.92
C THR A 176 3.36 -13.18 -24.74
N LEU A 177 2.97 -13.40 -23.49
CA LEU A 177 1.63 -13.83 -23.10
C LEU A 177 0.83 -12.62 -22.59
N TYR A 178 -0.32 -12.39 -23.19
CA TYR A 178 -1.36 -11.49 -22.71
C TYR A 178 -2.49 -12.34 -22.14
N ILE A 179 -2.82 -12.17 -20.87
CA ILE A 179 -3.73 -13.09 -20.18
C ILE A 179 -4.63 -12.37 -19.19
N SER A 180 -5.91 -12.74 -19.18
CA SER A 180 -6.90 -12.27 -18.24
C SER A 180 -7.60 -13.46 -17.58
N THR A 181 -7.55 -13.52 -16.25
CA THR A 181 -8.21 -14.54 -15.43
C THR A 181 -9.34 -13.89 -14.66
N MET A 182 -10.58 -14.16 -15.08
CA MET A 182 -11.75 -13.81 -14.28
C MET A 182 -11.91 -14.88 -13.21
N GLY A 183 -11.64 -14.50 -11.96
CA GLY A 183 -11.50 -15.40 -10.82
C GLY A 183 -10.02 -15.58 -10.47
N TYR A 184 -9.73 -16.28 -9.39
CA TYR A 184 -8.34 -16.58 -9.04
C TYR A 184 -7.80 -17.66 -9.96
N GLY A 185 -6.52 -17.59 -10.33
CA GLY A 185 -5.93 -18.65 -11.13
C GLY A 185 -4.41 -18.68 -11.13
N GLN A 186 -3.88 -19.81 -11.58
CA GLN A 186 -2.45 -20.00 -11.85
C GLN A 186 -2.29 -20.52 -13.27
N THR A 187 -1.38 -19.93 -14.03
CA THR A 187 -1.10 -20.32 -15.42
C THR A 187 0.32 -20.86 -15.54
N TYR A 188 0.47 -21.90 -16.35
CA TYR A 188 1.70 -22.62 -16.59
C TYR A 188 1.98 -22.71 -18.10
N ILE A 189 3.26 -22.69 -18.46
CA ILE A 189 3.75 -23.11 -19.77
C ILE A 189 4.78 -24.20 -19.55
N ASN A 190 4.56 -25.37 -20.16
CA ASN A 190 5.44 -26.54 -20.05
C ASN A 190 5.76 -26.95 -18.60
N GLY A 191 4.78 -26.84 -17.70
CA GLY A 191 4.91 -27.20 -16.28
C GLY A 191 5.39 -26.07 -15.38
N GLU A 192 5.96 -25.00 -15.93
CA GLU A 192 6.49 -23.87 -15.16
C GLU A 192 5.45 -22.74 -15.05
N PRO A 193 5.27 -22.11 -13.88
CA PRO A 193 4.46 -20.90 -13.73
C PRO A 193 4.88 -19.80 -14.71
N VAL A 194 3.92 -19.07 -15.29
CA VAL A 194 4.21 -17.97 -16.23
C VAL A 194 4.79 -16.72 -15.55
N SER A 195 4.57 -16.59 -14.24
CA SER A 195 5.11 -15.54 -13.38
C SER A 195 5.11 -16.02 -11.92
N GLU A 196 5.73 -15.23 -11.04
CA GLU A 196 5.65 -15.38 -9.58
C GLU A 196 4.32 -14.86 -9.00
N ASP A 197 3.49 -14.20 -9.83
CA ASP A 197 2.21 -13.70 -9.38
C ASP A 197 1.27 -14.87 -9.03
N VAL A 198 0.60 -14.75 -7.90
CA VAL A 198 -0.45 -15.66 -7.46
C VAL A 198 -1.83 -15.08 -7.78
N PHE A 199 -2.81 -15.95 -7.94
CA PHE A 199 -4.22 -15.59 -8.21
C PHE A 199 -4.50 -14.91 -9.57
N GLY A 200 -3.49 -14.60 -10.38
CA GLY A 200 -3.68 -14.08 -11.74
C GLY A 200 -3.96 -12.58 -11.77
N THR A 201 -4.88 -12.13 -12.63
CA THR A 201 -5.25 -10.71 -12.72
C THR A 201 -6.04 -10.25 -11.49
N LEU A 202 -5.74 -9.03 -11.02
CA LEU A 202 -6.41 -8.45 -9.86
C LEU A 202 -7.92 -8.26 -10.09
N GLN A 203 -8.69 -8.45 -9.02
CA GLN A 203 -10.14 -8.34 -9.02
C GLN A 203 -10.62 -6.90 -9.22
N THR A 204 -11.77 -6.77 -9.89
CA THR A 204 -12.45 -5.51 -10.21
C THR A 204 -13.96 -5.72 -10.24
N ASP A 205 -14.72 -4.63 -10.43
CA ASP A 205 -16.06 -4.75 -11.01
C ASP A 205 -15.92 -5.13 -12.50
N TYR A 206 -16.06 -6.43 -12.79
CA TYR A 206 -15.91 -6.97 -14.15
C TYR A 206 -16.98 -6.47 -15.13
N THR A 207 -18.02 -5.76 -14.66
CA THR A 207 -18.98 -5.09 -15.55
C THR A 207 -18.47 -3.75 -16.08
N LYS A 208 -17.44 -3.17 -15.46
CA LYS A 208 -16.87 -1.85 -15.77
C LYS A 208 -15.43 -1.93 -16.28
N THR A 209 -14.58 -2.69 -15.60
CA THR A 209 -13.16 -2.84 -15.93
C THR A 209 -12.74 -4.30 -15.85
N VAL A 210 -11.97 -4.78 -16.83
CA VAL A 210 -11.41 -6.13 -16.83
C VAL A 210 -9.93 -6.05 -17.15
N TYR A 211 -9.08 -6.45 -16.20
CA TYR A 211 -7.63 -6.38 -16.39
C TYR A 211 -7.08 -7.57 -17.16
N TYR A 212 -6.00 -7.34 -17.92
CA TYR A 212 -5.09 -8.39 -18.40
C TYR A 212 -3.65 -8.08 -17.99
N ASN A 213 -2.86 -9.13 -17.78
CA ASN A 213 -1.43 -9.06 -17.50
C ASN A 213 -0.62 -9.38 -18.76
N THR A 214 0.61 -8.89 -18.80
CA THR A 214 1.56 -9.09 -19.91
C THR A 214 2.84 -9.72 -19.35
N TYR A 215 3.22 -10.89 -19.85
CA TYR A 215 4.40 -11.62 -19.39
C TYR A 215 5.35 -11.95 -20.54
N ASP A 216 6.65 -11.77 -20.32
CA ASP A 216 7.68 -12.38 -21.17
C ASP A 216 7.80 -13.86 -20.78
N VAL A 217 7.43 -14.74 -21.70
CA VAL A 217 7.45 -16.19 -21.51
C VAL A 217 8.46 -16.86 -22.44
N THR A 218 9.39 -16.10 -23.02
CA THR A 218 10.36 -16.57 -24.03
C THR A 218 11.12 -17.79 -23.55
N SER A 219 11.58 -17.79 -22.29
CA SER A 219 12.37 -18.88 -21.69
C SER A 219 11.55 -20.15 -21.41
N LEU A 220 10.21 -20.05 -21.35
CA LEU A 220 9.32 -21.16 -21.04
C LEU A 220 8.97 -21.98 -22.28
N LEU A 221 9.12 -21.42 -23.48
CA LEU A 221 8.84 -22.11 -24.74
C LEU A 221 10.09 -22.76 -25.31
N ARG A 222 9.86 -23.81 -26.11
CA ARG A 222 10.89 -24.51 -26.86
C ARG A 222 10.44 -24.78 -28.30
N ARG A 223 11.40 -25.08 -29.17
CA ARG A 223 11.09 -25.69 -30.47
C ARG A 223 10.44 -27.06 -30.24
N GLY A 224 9.39 -27.37 -30.99
CA GLY A 224 8.62 -28.61 -30.87
C GLY A 224 7.35 -28.45 -30.06
N ASN A 225 6.99 -29.49 -29.31
CA ASN A 225 5.74 -29.54 -28.53
C ASN A 225 5.83 -28.68 -27.26
N ASN A 226 4.81 -27.85 -27.09
CA ASN A 226 4.58 -26.99 -25.93
C ASN A 226 3.15 -27.16 -25.42
N ALA A 227 2.90 -26.79 -24.15
CA ALA A 227 1.56 -26.63 -23.62
C ALA A 227 1.44 -25.32 -22.86
N ILE A 228 0.24 -24.75 -22.90
CA ILE A 228 -0.22 -23.74 -21.96
C ILE A 228 -1.40 -24.32 -21.18
N ALA A 229 -1.43 -24.05 -19.88
CA ALA A 229 -2.38 -24.64 -18.95
C ALA A 229 -2.75 -23.64 -17.84
N SER A 230 -4.01 -23.56 -17.44
CA SER A 230 -4.46 -22.75 -16.30
C SER A 230 -5.39 -23.53 -15.39
N VAL A 231 -5.25 -23.32 -14.09
CA VAL A 231 -6.26 -23.68 -13.09
C VAL A 231 -6.98 -22.41 -12.64
N LEU A 232 -8.32 -22.44 -12.59
CA LEU A 232 -9.16 -21.30 -12.20
C LEU A 232 -10.08 -21.67 -11.03
N GLY A 233 -10.19 -20.73 -10.09
CA GLY A 233 -11.07 -20.74 -8.93
C GLY A 233 -11.98 -19.52 -8.88
N ASN A 234 -12.82 -19.49 -7.85
CA ASN A 234 -13.92 -18.54 -7.68
C ASN A 234 -13.42 -17.10 -7.55
N GLY A 235 -12.44 -16.85 -6.66
CA GLY A 235 -12.07 -15.49 -6.26
C GLY A 235 -13.32 -14.65 -5.95
N TYR A 236 -13.34 -13.41 -6.44
CA TYR A 236 -14.52 -12.53 -6.39
C TYR A 236 -15.47 -12.67 -7.58
N VAL A 237 -15.21 -13.55 -8.56
CA VAL A 237 -16.10 -13.73 -9.72
C VAL A 237 -17.40 -14.40 -9.31
N LEU A 238 -17.33 -15.41 -8.46
CA LEU A 238 -18.49 -16.01 -7.84
C LEU A 238 -18.65 -15.41 -6.44
N GLY A 239 -19.63 -14.51 -6.27
CA GLY A 239 -19.89 -13.86 -4.99
C GLY A 239 -20.11 -14.88 -3.87
N PHE A 240 -19.61 -14.56 -2.66
CA PHE A 240 -19.58 -15.45 -1.50
C PHE A 240 -20.93 -16.14 -1.26
N ASN A 241 -22.02 -15.36 -1.26
CA ASN A 241 -23.41 -15.83 -1.12
C ASN A 241 -24.34 -15.01 -2.06
N SER A 242 -25.66 -15.16 -1.91
CA SER A 242 -26.64 -14.47 -2.76
C SER A 242 -26.75 -12.95 -2.54
N GLY A 243 -26.23 -12.42 -1.44
CA GLY A 243 -26.16 -10.97 -1.17
C GLY A 243 -24.94 -10.28 -1.77
N CYS A 244 -23.96 -11.03 -2.26
CA CYS A 244 -22.77 -10.49 -2.92
C CYS A 244 -22.97 -10.43 -4.44
N THR A 245 -22.36 -9.43 -5.08
CA THR A 245 -22.29 -9.35 -6.53
C THR A 245 -21.58 -10.59 -7.09
N SER A 246 -22.14 -11.18 -8.15
CA SER A 246 -21.55 -12.31 -8.86
C SER A 246 -21.52 -12.01 -10.35
N TYR A 247 -20.43 -12.41 -11.00
CA TYR A 247 -20.14 -12.12 -12.40
C TYR A 247 -20.23 -13.39 -13.27
N GLY A 248 -20.70 -14.50 -12.72
CA GLY A 248 -20.79 -15.80 -13.39
C GLY A 248 -19.72 -16.78 -12.92
N LEU A 249 -19.24 -17.63 -13.83
CA LEU A 249 -18.24 -18.67 -13.54
C LEU A 249 -16.81 -18.22 -13.91
N PRO A 250 -15.77 -18.78 -13.27
CA PRO A 250 -14.38 -18.47 -13.61
C PRO A 250 -14.08 -18.78 -15.08
N ARG A 251 -13.36 -17.86 -15.73
CA ARG A 251 -13.05 -17.94 -17.17
C ARG A 251 -11.73 -17.27 -17.53
N LEU A 252 -11.16 -17.73 -18.63
CA LEU A 252 -9.85 -17.33 -19.12
C LEU A 252 -9.98 -16.70 -20.51
N LYS A 253 -9.20 -15.65 -20.76
CA LYS A 253 -8.89 -15.19 -22.12
C LYS A 253 -7.40 -14.94 -22.25
N ALA A 254 -6.78 -15.51 -23.26
CA ALA A 254 -5.35 -15.38 -23.46
C ALA A 254 -4.95 -15.29 -24.93
N GLN A 255 -3.82 -14.63 -25.17
CA GLN A 255 -3.16 -14.50 -26.44
C GLN A 255 -1.65 -14.59 -26.24
N LEU A 256 -1.04 -15.62 -26.81
CA LEU A 256 0.40 -15.86 -26.80
C LEU A 256 0.97 -15.52 -28.18
N VAL A 257 1.81 -14.49 -28.26
CA VAL A 257 2.53 -14.10 -29.49
C VAL A 257 3.92 -14.69 -29.44
N VAL A 258 4.28 -15.52 -30.43
CA VAL A 258 5.57 -16.21 -30.52
C VAL A 258 6.29 -15.75 -31.78
N GLU A 259 7.42 -15.06 -31.61
CA GLU A 259 8.33 -14.72 -32.68
C GLU A 259 9.44 -15.76 -32.78
N THR A 260 9.61 -16.29 -33.98
CA THR A 260 10.67 -17.22 -34.32
C THR A 260 11.69 -16.54 -35.24
N ASN A 261 12.67 -17.29 -35.76
CA ASN A 261 13.58 -16.77 -36.77
C ASN A 261 12.90 -16.50 -38.12
N ARG A 262 11.74 -17.12 -38.39
CA ARG A 262 11.04 -17.06 -39.68
C ARG A 262 9.71 -16.33 -39.60
N ASP A 263 8.89 -16.69 -38.60
CA ASP A 263 7.49 -16.28 -38.52
C ASP A 263 7.14 -15.72 -37.14
N THR A 264 6.09 -14.90 -37.10
CA THR A 264 5.36 -14.56 -35.87
C THR A 264 4.04 -15.31 -35.86
N ILE A 265 3.80 -16.09 -34.81
CA ILE A 265 2.63 -16.96 -34.66
C ILE A 265 1.86 -16.53 -33.42
N THR A 266 0.54 -16.38 -33.53
CA THR A 266 -0.34 -16.03 -32.42
C THR A 266 -1.20 -17.24 -32.04
N TYR A 267 -1.14 -17.67 -30.78
CA TYR A 267 -2.04 -18.68 -30.21
C TYR A 267 -3.04 -18.00 -29.29
N VAL A 268 -4.31 -18.36 -29.42
CA VAL A 268 -5.39 -17.72 -28.65
C VAL A 268 -6.24 -18.75 -27.89
N THR A 269 -6.97 -18.28 -26.90
CA THR A 269 -8.04 -19.06 -26.27
C THR A 269 -9.19 -19.29 -27.25
N GLY A 270 -9.63 -20.54 -27.35
CA GLY A 270 -10.69 -20.98 -28.27
C GLY A 270 -11.34 -22.27 -27.78
N THR A 271 -12.41 -22.71 -28.45
CA THR A 271 -13.14 -23.95 -28.08
C THR A 271 -12.38 -25.23 -28.41
N ASP A 272 -11.19 -25.13 -28.99
CA ASP A 272 -10.26 -26.24 -29.21
C ASP A 272 -9.36 -26.53 -27.99
N TRP A 273 -9.44 -25.69 -26.96
CA TRP A 273 -8.87 -25.98 -25.65
C TRP A 273 -9.63 -27.09 -24.95
N LYS A 274 -8.94 -27.84 -24.12
CA LYS A 274 -9.55 -28.86 -23.25
C LYS A 274 -9.85 -28.29 -21.88
N VAL A 275 -10.96 -28.73 -21.28
CA VAL A 275 -11.36 -28.38 -19.91
C VAL A 275 -11.81 -29.62 -19.12
N THR A 276 -11.49 -29.63 -17.83
CA THR A 276 -12.11 -30.53 -16.85
C THR A 276 -12.33 -29.82 -15.52
N THR A 277 -13.38 -30.24 -14.81
CA THR A 277 -13.70 -29.83 -13.43
C THR A 277 -13.54 -30.99 -12.43
N ASP A 278 -13.04 -32.13 -12.90
CA ASP A 278 -12.90 -33.36 -12.10
C ASP A 278 -11.46 -33.55 -11.56
N GLY A 279 -10.68 -32.46 -11.45
CA GLY A 279 -9.32 -32.44 -10.89
C GLY A 279 -9.26 -32.47 -9.36
N PRO A 280 -8.08 -32.32 -8.72
CA PRO A 280 -7.94 -32.53 -7.28
C PRO A 280 -8.62 -31.45 -6.41
N ILE A 281 -8.67 -30.20 -6.85
CA ILE A 281 -9.38 -29.14 -6.12
C ILE A 281 -10.89 -29.28 -6.37
N GLN A 282 -11.60 -29.91 -5.43
CA GLN A 282 -13.02 -30.22 -5.53
C GLN A 282 -13.92 -29.11 -4.98
N ARG A 283 -13.39 -28.21 -4.15
CA ARG A 283 -14.02 -26.94 -3.75
C ARG A 283 -12.95 -25.89 -3.52
N ASN A 284 -13.23 -24.66 -3.92
CA ASN A 284 -12.43 -23.49 -3.54
C ASN A 284 -13.36 -22.29 -3.33
N ASN A 285 -13.06 -21.48 -2.33
CA ASN A 285 -13.75 -20.24 -2.01
C ASN A 285 -12.84 -19.41 -1.12
N LEU A 286 -12.67 -18.11 -1.43
CA LEU A 286 -11.75 -17.21 -0.72
C LEU A 286 -11.95 -17.21 0.80
N TRP A 287 -13.20 -17.27 1.25
CA TRP A 287 -13.57 -17.18 2.66
C TRP A 287 -13.63 -18.55 3.34
N ASN A 288 -14.03 -19.60 2.62
CA ASN A 288 -14.18 -20.92 3.23
C ASN A 288 -12.90 -21.77 3.22
N GLY A 289 -11.96 -21.52 2.30
CA GLY A 289 -10.79 -22.36 2.09
C GLY A 289 -10.93 -23.30 0.86
N GLU A 290 -10.04 -24.28 0.80
CA GLU A 290 -9.92 -25.22 -0.32
C GLU A 290 -10.09 -26.69 0.12
N ARG A 291 -10.81 -27.48 -0.67
CA ARG A 291 -10.90 -28.94 -0.51
C ARG A 291 -10.16 -29.63 -1.65
N TYR A 292 -9.11 -30.37 -1.29
CA TYR A 292 -8.22 -31.07 -2.21
C TYR A 292 -8.32 -32.60 -2.03
N GLU A 293 -8.60 -33.31 -3.12
CA GLU A 293 -8.67 -34.78 -3.16
C GLU A 293 -7.51 -35.37 -3.97
N ALA A 294 -6.46 -35.83 -3.29
CA ALA A 294 -5.21 -36.27 -3.93
C ALA A 294 -5.39 -37.47 -4.86
N ALA A 295 -6.41 -38.29 -4.66
CA ALA A 295 -6.72 -39.41 -5.55
C ALA A 295 -7.13 -38.98 -6.97
N ARG A 296 -7.43 -37.69 -7.17
CA ARG A 296 -7.81 -37.08 -8.46
C ARG A 296 -6.67 -36.31 -9.12
N GLU A 297 -5.45 -36.40 -8.59
CA GLU A 297 -4.30 -35.70 -9.16
C GLU A 297 -4.04 -36.13 -10.61
N MET A 298 -3.97 -35.13 -11.48
CA MET A 298 -3.71 -35.31 -12.90
C MET A 298 -2.22 -35.09 -13.14
N LYS A 299 -1.42 -36.12 -12.90
CA LYS A 299 0.05 -36.01 -12.97
C LYS A 299 0.50 -35.42 -14.32
N ASN A 300 1.32 -34.38 -14.27
CA ASN A 300 1.89 -33.70 -15.43
C ASN A 300 0.86 -33.09 -16.41
N TRP A 301 -0.36 -32.74 -15.97
CA TRP A 301 -1.40 -32.20 -16.84
C TRP A 301 -1.00 -30.90 -17.57
N GLN A 302 -0.07 -30.14 -17.00
CA GLN A 302 0.48 -28.90 -17.59
C GLN A 302 1.55 -29.16 -18.67
N MET A 303 1.94 -30.42 -18.91
CA MET A 303 2.99 -30.79 -19.86
C MET A 303 2.41 -31.07 -21.27
N PRO A 304 3.19 -30.89 -22.35
CA PRO A 304 2.72 -31.06 -23.74
C PRO A 304 2.20 -32.45 -24.12
N PHE A 305 2.68 -33.50 -23.46
CA PHE A 305 2.38 -34.89 -23.81
C PHE A 305 1.38 -35.55 -22.85
N PHE A 306 0.64 -34.76 -22.08
CA PHE A 306 -0.46 -35.28 -21.27
C PHE A 306 -1.62 -35.76 -22.16
N ASP A 307 -2.17 -36.92 -21.85
CA ASP A 307 -3.37 -37.45 -22.54
C ASP A 307 -4.63 -36.81 -21.95
N ASP A 308 -5.19 -35.85 -22.68
CA ASP A 308 -6.43 -35.13 -22.35
C ASP A 308 -7.62 -35.57 -23.21
N SER A 309 -7.54 -36.76 -23.81
CA SER A 309 -8.61 -37.28 -24.67
C SER A 309 -9.94 -37.47 -23.94
N ALA A 310 -9.89 -37.72 -22.62
CA ALA A 310 -11.06 -37.78 -21.75
C ALA A 310 -11.61 -36.40 -21.32
N TRP A 311 -10.87 -35.32 -21.57
CA TRP A 311 -11.32 -33.96 -21.22
C TRP A 311 -12.28 -33.43 -22.28
N LYS A 312 -13.24 -32.61 -21.81
CA LYS A 312 -14.20 -31.95 -22.69
C LYS A 312 -13.51 -30.82 -23.46
N GLN A 313 -14.11 -30.40 -24.56
CA GLN A 313 -13.74 -29.13 -25.17
C GLN A 313 -14.20 -27.99 -24.25
N ALA A 314 -13.44 -26.90 -24.22
CA ALA A 314 -13.76 -25.73 -23.42
C ALA A 314 -15.01 -25.02 -23.95
N ASP A 315 -15.87 -24.59 -23.05
CA ASP A 315 -17.07 -23.84 -23.40
C ASP A 315 -16.70 -22.41 -23.75
N LYS A 316 -17.41 -21.86 -24.75
CA LYS A 316 -17.37 -20.43 -25.04
C LYS A 316 -18.18 -19.71 -23.97
N MET A 317 -17.51 -18.95 -23.12
CA MET A 317 -18.14 -18.18 -22.06
C MET A 317 -18.66 -16.84 -22.58
N GLN A 318 -19.63 -16.27 -21.87
CA GLN A 318 -20.09 -14.91 -22.15
C GLN A 318 -18.94 -13.90 -22.00
N ASN A 319 -18.90 -12.89 -22.87
CA ASN A 319 -17.97 -11.77 -22.70
C ASN A 319 -18.38 -10.93 -21.47
N PRO A 320 -17.43 -10.49 -20.62
CA PRO A 320 -17.72 -9.46 -19.63
C PRO A 320 -18.05 -8.14 -20.33
N THR A 321 -18.81 -7.27 -19.67
CA THR A 321 -19.20 -5.96 -20.21
C THR A 321 -18.15 -4.87 -19.95
N GLY A 322 -17.24 -5.11 -19.01
CA GLY A 322 -16.20 -4.15 -18.66
C GLY A 322 -15.17 -3.92 -19.77
N VAL A 323 -14.55 -2.74 -19.73
CA VAL A 323 -13.48 -2.37 -20.64
C VAL A 323 -12.24 -3.20 -20.34
N VAL A 324 -11.79 -3.97 -21.33
CA VAL A 324 -10.56 -4.76 -21.21
C VAL A 324 -9.35 -3.84 -21.33
N CYS A 325 -8.52 -3.77 -20.30
CA CYS A 325 -7.33 -2.92 -20.27
C CYS A 325 -6.18 -3.59 -19.50
N PRO A 326 -4.93 -3.15 -19.69
CA PRO A 326 -3.81 -3.72 -18.94
C PRO A 326 -3.90 -3.34 -17.46
N GLN A 327 -3.49 -4.26 -16.59
CA GLN A 327 -3.37 -4.00 -15.16
C GLN A 327 -2.34 -2.88 -14.91
N PRO A 328 -2.67 -1.84 -14.12
CA PRO A 328 -1.79 -0.68 -13.94
C PRO A 328 -0.78 -0.82 -12.78
N CYS A 329 -0.71 -1.98 -12.15
CA CYS A 329 0.21 -2.31 -11.06
C CYS A 329 0.66 -3.77 -11.16
N ASN A 330 1.71 -4.15 -10.42
CA ASN A 330 2.16 -5.53 -10.30
C ASN A 330 1.14 -6.38 -9.53
N GLY A 331 1.19 -7.72 -9.69
CA GLY A 331 0.25 -8.65 -9.06
C GLY A 331 0.60 -8.99 -7.61
N MET A 332 -0.26 -9.81 -6.98
CA MET A 332 0.00 -10.38 -5.66
C MET A 332 1.08 -11.47 -5.73
N ARG A 333 1.95 -11.57 -4.72
CA ARG A 333 2.99 -12.61 -4.61
C ARG A 333 3.12 -13.12 -3.19
N ILE A 334 3.78 -14.28 -3.05
CA ILE A 334 4.37 -14.67 -1.77
C ILE A 334 5.57 -13.76 -1.52
N GLN A 335 5.45 -12.88 -0.52
CA GLN A 335 6.45 -11.85 -0.22
C GLN A 335 7.33 -12.20 0.98
N LYS A 336 6.81 -13.01 1.92
CA LYS A 336 7.53 -13.45 3.11
C LYS A 336 7.19 -14.90 3.47
N GLU A 337 8.13 -15.55 4.13
CA GLU A 337 7.98 -16.89 4.70
C GLU A 337 8.10 -16.82 6.22
N LEU A 338 7.20 -17.49 6.94
CA LEU A 338 7.20 -17.60 8.39
C LEU A 338 7.30 -19.05 8.83
N SER A 339 8.20 -19.31 9.77
CA SER A 339 8.24 -20.58 10.51
C SER A 339 7.38 -20.48 11.77
N PRO A 340 6.73 -21.57 12.21
CA PRO A 340 5.91 -21.55 13.41
C PRO A 340 6.75 -21.29 14.66
N LYS A 341 6.23 -20.47 15.57
CA LYS A 341 6.81 -20.22 16.90
C LYS A 341 6.64 -21.43 17.81
N SER A 342 5.53 -22.15 17.73
CA SER A 342 5.32 -23.38 18.49
C SER A 342 4.35 -24.35 17.81
N ILE A 343 4.51 -25.64 18.10
CA ILE A 343 3.62 -26.72 17.65
C ILE A 343 3.33 -27.62 18.86
N ARG A 344 2.05 -27.88 19.13
CA ARG A 344 1.63 -28.71 20.26
C ARG A 344 0.48 -29.63 19.88
N ARG A 345 0.59 -30.91 20.26
CA ARG A 345 -0.53 -31.86 20.20
C ARG A 345 -1.32 -31.84 21.50
N THR A 346 -2.64 -31.72 21.41
CA THR A 346 -3.58 -31.78 22.53
C THR A 346 -3.86 -33.23 22.93
N SER A 347 -4.47 -33.44 24.11
CA SER A 347 -4.83 -34.77 24.61
C SER A 347 -5.88 -35.48 23.74
N ASP A 348 -6.74 -34.74 23.05
CA ASP A 348 -7.73 -35.24 22.09
C ASP A 348 -7.16 -35.39 20.66
N GLY A 349 -5.87 -35.18 20.48
CA GLY A 349 -5.13 -35.52 19.26
C GLY A 349 -5.05 -34.41 18.20
N ARG A 350 -5.68 -33.25 18.43
CA ARG A 350 -5.55 -32.04 17.61
C ARG A 350 -4.12 -31.48 17.70
N ILE A 351 -3.69 -30.76 16.68
CA ILE A 351 -2.40 -30.07 16.68
C ILE A 351 -2.68 -28.57 16.57
N ILE A 352 -2.21 -27.81 17.55
CA ILE A 352 -2.28 -26.33 17.55
C ILE A 352 -0.89 -25.81 17.20
N ILE A 353 -0.85 -24.91 16.23
CA ILE A 353 0.34 -24.22 15.76
C ILE A 353 0.15 -22.73 16.05
N ASP A 354 1.15 -22.11 16.67
CA ASP A 354 1.26 -20.65 16.78
C ASP A 354 2.32 -20.18 15.78
N MET A 355 1.92 -19.42 14.76
CA MET A 355 2.85 -18.81 13.79
C MET A 355 3.68 -17.69 14.41
N GLY A 356 3.34 -17.22 15.61
CA GLY A 356 4.00 -16.13 16.31
C GLY A 356 3.58 -14.74 15.85
N GLN A 357 2.91 -14.65 14.71
CA GLN A 357 2.45 -13.44 14.05
C GLN A 357 1.09 -13.70 13.41
N ASN A 358 0.13 -12.78 13.60
CA ASN A 358 -1.09 -12.74 12.81
C ASN A 358 -0.72 -12.30 11.38
N MET A 359 -0.67 -13.27 10.48
CA MET A 359 -0.23 -13.15 9.09
C MET A 359 -1.39 -13.39 8.13
N VAL A 360 -1.21 -13.03 6.86
CA VAL A 360 -2.23 -13.23 5.83
C VAL A 360 -1.63 -13.94 4.63
N GLY A 361 -2.25 -15.03 4.22
CA GLY A 361 -1.74 -15.86 3.13
C GLY A 361 -2.12 -17.32 3.28
N GLN A 362 -1.16 -18.22 3.09
CA GLN A 362 -1.38 -19.66 3.04
C GLN A 362 -0.46 -20.39 4.01
N VAL A 363 -0.84 -21.59 4.44
CA VAL A 363 0.07 -22.51 5.14
C VAL A 363 0.40 -23.70 4.23
N SER A 364 1.69 -23.96 4.05
CA SER A 364 2.19 -25.21 3.49
C SER A 364 2.50 -26.17 4.63
N VAL A 365 2.03 -27.41 4.47
CA VAL A 365 2.19 -28.46 5.45
C VAL A 365 2.77 -29.72 4.82
N ARG A 366 3.63 -30.41 5.57
CA ARG A 366 4.11 -31.76 5.26
C ARG A 366 3.70 -32.72 6.37
N LEU A 367 2.68 -33.53 6.10
CA LEU A 367 1.99 -34.33 7.12
C LEU A 367 1.88 -35.79 6.71
N ALA A 368 1.74 -36.68 7.68
CA ALA A 368 1.32 -38.06 7.45
C ALA A 368 -0.20 -38.19 7.67
N GLY A 369 -0.89 -38.85 6.73
CA GLY A 369 -2.33 -39.08 6.79
C GLY A 369 -2.70 -40.48 6.33
N LYS A 370 -3.94 -40.89 6.64
CA LYS A 370 -4.52 -42.15 6.15
C LYS A 370 -5.32 -41.92 4.88
N LYS A 371 -5.25 -42.86 3.95
CA LYS A 371 -6.02 -42.85 2.70
C LYS A 371 -7.50 -42.60 2.98
N GLY A 372 -8.07 -41.60 2.32
CA GLY A 372 -9.49 -41.26 2.42
C GLY A 372 -9.93 -40.60 3.73
N THR A 373 -9.06 -40.51 4.74
CA THR A 373 -9.35 -39.77 5.98
C THR A 373 -9.00 -38.30 5.78
N PRO A 374 -9.95 -37.36 5.94
CA PRO A 374 -9.65 -35.94 5.81
C PRO A 374 -8.63 -35.45 6.83
N VAL A 375 -7.63 -34.70 6.35
CA VAL A 375 -6.79 -33.84 7.16
C VAL A 375 -7.34 -32.42 7.03
N VAL A 376 -7.84 -31.87 8.14
CA VAL A 376 -8.53 -30.57 8.16
C VAL A 376 -7.61 -29.55 8.85
N ILE A 377 -7.45 -28.39 8.21
CA ILE A 377 -6.55 -27.30 8.60
C ILE A 377 -7.40 -26.04 8.78
N ARG A 378 -7.68 -25.66 10.03
CA ARG A 378 -8.49 -24.49 10.38
C ARG A 378 -7.61 -23.33 10.80
N HIS A 379 -7.99 -22.12 10.44
CA HIS A 379 -7.22 -20.90 10.66
C HIS A 379 -7.96 -19.95 11.60
N ALA A 380 -7.24 -19.30 12.50
CA ALA A 380 -7.80 -18.29 13.41
C ALA A 380 -6.77 -17.24 13.83
N GLU A 381 -7.25 -16.05 14.16
CA GLU A 381 -6.41 -14.97 14.69
C GLU A 381 -6.08 -15.17 16.18
N MET A 382 -6.99 -15.80 16.92
CA MET A 382 -6.97 -15.89 18.38
C MET A 382 -7.20 -17.32 18.87
N LEU A 383 -6.84 -17.56 20.12
CA LEU A 383 -7.25 -18.75 20.89
C LEU A 383 -8.46 -18.41 21.75
N GLU A 384 -9.20 -19.43 22.18
CA GLU A 384 -10.29 -19.26 23.15
C GLU A 384 -9.71 -18.66 24.46
N PRO A 385 -10.31 -17.59 25.04
CA PRO A 385 -9.74 -16.88 26.19
C PRO A 385 -9.38 -17.76 27.39
N ASN A 386 -10.13 -18.85 27.60
CA ASN A 386 -9.95 -19.78 28.71
C ASN A 386 -9.50 -21.19 28.28
N ASP A 387 -9.18 -21.41 27.00
CA ASP A 387 -8.73 -22.70 26.50
C ASP A 387 -7.73 -22.56 25.34
N SER A 388 -6.45 -22.52 25.68
CA SER A 388 -5.35 -22.47 24.69
C SER A 388 -5.21 -23.74 23.84
N ASN A 389 -6.05 -24.77 24.02
CA ASN A 389 -6.18 -25.92 23.13
C ASN A 389 -7.17 -25.71 21.99
N ARG A 390 -7.83 -24.56 21.94
CA ARG A 390 -8.89 -24.27 20.99
C ARG A 390 -8.65 -22.93 20.32
N ILE A 391 -8.79 -22.91 19.01
CA ILE A 391 -8.86 -21.69 18.23
C ILE A 391 -10.22 -21.00 18.44
N PHE A 392 -10.22 -19.68 18.48
CA PHE A 392 -11.43 -18.86 18.51
C PHE A 392 -11.84 -18.51 17.08
N VAL A 393 -13.05 -18.90 16.69
CA VAL A 393 -13.55 -18.76 15.31
C VAL A 393 -14.85 -17.98 15.20
N ALA A 394 -15.43 -17.54 16.32
CA ALA A 394 -16.71 -16.84 16.31
C ALA A 394 -16.63 -15.52 15.52
N ASN A 395 -15.49 -14.81 15.59
CA ASN A 395 -15.28 -13.56 14.87
C ASN A 395 -15.05 -13.73 13.35
N LEU A 396 -14.88 -14.95 12.87
CA LEU A 396 -14.85 -15.25 11.43
C LEU A 396 -16.25 -15.21 10.81
N ARG A 397 -17.29 -15.13 11.66
CA ARG A 397 -18.72 -15.11 11.30
C ARG A 397 -19.08 -16.32 10.44
N SER A 398 -19.49 -16.10 9.18
CA SER A 398 -19.86 -17.19 8.30
C SER A 398 -18.71 -17.72 7.44
N ALA A 399 -17.51 -17.14 7.52
CA ALA A 399 -16.32 -17.68 6.84
C ALA A 399 -15.78 -18.90 7.59
N ASN A 400 -15.61 -20.02 6.88
CA ASN A 400 -15.10 -21.25 7.50
C ASN A 400 -13.57 -21.23 7.72
N CYS A 401 -12.82 -20.49 6.91
CA CYS A 401 -11.35 -20.41 6.94
C CYS A 401 -10.65 -21.78 7.10
N THR A 402 -11.10 -22.78 6.35
CA THR A 402 -10.74 -24.19 6.55
C THR A 402 -10.31 -24.84 5.25
N ASP A 403 -9.06 -25.31 5.21
CA ASP A 403 -8.58 -26.15 4.13
C ASP A 403 -8.71 -27.64 4.50
N THR A 404 -8.96 -28.49 3.51
CA THR A 404 -9.13 -29.93 3.70
C THR A 404 -8.37 -30.70 2.63
N TYR A 405 -7.47 -31.58 3.06
CA TYR A 405 -6.73 -32.48 2.18
C TYR A 405 -7.18 -33.94 2.41
N ILE A 406 -7.51 -34.65 1.34
CA ILE A 406 -7.85 -36.08 1.37
C ILE A 406 -6.70 -36.91 0.78
N PRO A 407 -5.94 -37.67 1.59
CA PRO A 407 -4.82 -38.48 1.11
C PRO A 407 -5.25 -39.61 0.17
N ALA A 408 -4.43 -39.86 -0.87
CA ALA A 408 -4.62 -40.98 -1.81
C ALA A 408 -4.05 -42.32 -1.29
N SER A 409 -3.17 -42.27 -0.29
CA SER A 409 -2.46 -43.41 0.30
C SER A 409 -2.10 -43.13 1.75
N ASP A 410 -1.75 -44.18 2.51
CA ASP A 410 -1.20 -44.08 3.87
C ASP A 410 0.28 -43.63 3.80
N ALA A 411 0.52 -42.34 3.56
CA ALA A 411 1.85 -41.79 3.32
C ALA A 411 1.99 -40.36 3.85
N VAL A 412 3.24 -39.87 3.82
CA VAL A 412 3.53 -38.44 3.97
C VAL A 412 3.16 -37.72 2.67
N PHE A 413 2.50 -36.58 2.79
CA PHE A 413 2.14 -35.69 1.69
C PHE A 413 2.57 -34.26 2.00
N THR A 414 2.66 -33.44 0.96
CA THR A 414 2.78 -31.99 1.07
C THR A 414 1.53 -31.35 0.49
N TYR A 415 1.00 -30.35 1.16
CA TYR A 415 -0.18 -29.61 0.71
C TYR A 415 -0.03 -28.12 1.01
N GLN A 416 -0.39 -27.30 0.02
CA GLN A 416 -0.55 -25.86 0.11
C GLN A 416 -1.78 -25.52 -0.75
N PRO A 417 -2.78 -24.78 -0.22
CA PRO A 417 -3.91 -24.34 -1.03
C PRO A 417 -3.44 -23.45 -2.19
N GLN A 418 -4.18 -23.44 -3.31
CA GLN A 418 -3.77 -22.68 -4.50
C GLN A 418 -4.66 -21.47 -4.79
N LEU A 419 -5.94 -21.53 -4.42
CA LEU A 419 -6.97 -20.59 -4.89
C LEU A 419 -7.64 -19.80 -3.76
N THR A 420 -7.01 -19.72 -2.59
CA THR A 420 -7.51 -19.02 -1.40
C THR A 420 -6.36 -18.51 -0.53
N TYR A 421 -6.66 -17.58 0.37
CA TYR A 421 -5.79 -17.17 1.47
C TYR A 421 -6.63 -16.97 2.74
N GLN A 422 -6.00 -16.95 3.91
CA GLN A 422 -6.63 -16.70 5.21
C GLN A 422 -5.81 -15.69 6.03
N GLY A 423 -6.47 -14.91 6.89
CA GLY A 423 -5.82 -14.14 7.96
C GLY A 423 -5.80 -14.93 9.26
N PHE A 424 -4.61 -15.20 9.81
CA PHE A 424 -4.44 -16.05 10.98
C PHE A 424 -3.09 -15.90 11.67
N ARG A 425 -3.09 -16.21 12.98
CA ARG A 425 -1.88 -16.52 13.75
C ARG A 425 -1.82 -18.00 14.12
N TYR A 426 -2.98 -18.59 14.38
CA TYR A 426 -3.10 -19.95 14.88
C TYR A 426 -3.67 -20.87 13.80
N VAL A 427 -3.10 -22.07 13.73
CA VAL A 427 -3.59 -23.14 12.85
C VAL A 427 -3.93 -24.36 13.71
N GLU A 428 -5.13 -24.92 13.53
CA GLU A 428 -5.53 -26.20 14.12
C GLU A 428 -5.58 -27.28 13.04
N ILE A 429 -4.85 -28.38 13.26
CA ILE A 429 -4.81 -29.53 12.35
C ILE A 429 -5.46 -30.75 13.03
N THR A 430 -6.36 -31.40 12.31
CA THR A 430 -6.96 -32.71 12.67
C THR A 430 -6.78 -33.73 11.57
N GLY A 431 -6.89 -35.02 11.90
CA GLY A 431 -6.77 -36.13 10.94
C GLY A 431 -5.33 -36.55 10.59
N ALA A 432 -4.32 -35.77 10.97
CA ALA A 432 -2.91 -36.15 10.83
C ALA A 432 -2.53 -37.29 11.79
N THR A 433 -1.73 -38.24 11.33
CA THR A 433 -1.32 -39.41 12.13
C THR A 433 -0.10 -39.15 13.02
N SER A 434 0.64 -38.06 12.79
CA SER A 434 1.82 -37.67 13.54
C SER A 434 1.88 -36.15 13.75
N THR A 435 2.56 -35.72 14.81
CA THR A 435 2.87 -34.30 15.02
C THR A 435 3.96 -33.86 14.02
N PRO A 436 3.77 -32.77 13.25
CA PRO A 436 4.80 -32.24 12.36
C PRO A 436 5.96 -31.62 13.13
N LYS A 437 7.13 -31.55 12.49
CA LYS A 437 8.25 -30.71 12.98
C LYS A 437 8.04 -29.27 12.50
N PRO A 438 8.72 -28.27 13.10
CA PRO A 438 8.67 -26.89 12.61
C PRO A 438 9.04 -26.76 11.12
N SER A 439 10.02 -27.53 10.64
CA SER A 439 10.42 -27.56 9.22
C SER A 439 9.39 -28.18 8.27
N ASP A 440 8.35 -28.81 8.79
CA ASP A 440 7.25 -29.36 7.99
C ASP A 440 6.11 -28.34 7.79
N ILE A 441 6.24 -27.13 8.34
CA ILE A 441 5.22 -26.07 8.29
C ILE A 441 5.87 -24.77 7.81
N THR A 442 5.25 -24.11 6.84
CA THR A 442 5.67 -22.79 6.38
C THR A 442 4.44 -21.93 6.15
N GLY A 443 4.38 -20.77 6.78
CA GLY A 443 3.41 -19.73 6.46
C GLY A 443 3.94 -18.87 5.32
N TYR A 444 3.20 -18.80 4.22
CA TYR A 444 3.50 -17.92 3.09
C TYR A 444 2.63 -16.67 3.20
N VAL A 445 3.27 -15.53 3.46
CA VAL A 445 2.61 -14.22 3.55
C VAL A 445 2.42 -13.69 2.12
N ILE A 446 1.17 -13.42 1.75
CA ILE A 446 0.81 -12.99 0.41
C ILE A 446 0.27 -11.58 0.49
N TYR A 447 0.76 -10.69 -0.37
CA TYR A 447 0.19 -9.36 -0.62
C TYR A 447 0.67 -8.85 -1.99
N ASP A 448 0.16 -7.70 -2.42
CA ASP A 448 0.61 -7.02 -3.65
C ASP A 448 2.13 -6.86 -3.70
N LEU A 449 2.74 -6.92 -4.89
CA LEU A 449 4.17 -6.62 -5.04
C LEU A 449 4.45 -5.13 -4.78
N MET A 450 5.09 -4.86 -3.66
CA MET A 450 5.49 -3.53 -3.23
C MET A 450 6.76 -3.56 -2.39
N ASP A 451 7.57 -2.50 -2.50
CA ASP A 451 8.78 -2.32 -1.71
C ASP A 451 8.42 -1.93 -0.27
N ASP A 452 9.13 -2.49 0.71
CA ASP A 452 9.17 -1.92 2.06
C ASP A 452 9.82 -0.52 1.99
N GLN A 453 9.11 0.49 2.51
CA GLN A 453 9.53 1.90 2.43
C GLN A 453 10.00 2.46 3.76
N GLY A 454 9.59 1.89 4.91
CA GLY A 454 9.80 2.55 6.20
C GLY A 454 10.26 1.64 7.32
N SER A 455 11.12 2.18 8.19
CA SER A 455 11.42 1.60 9.49
C SER A 455 11.39 2.67 10.58
N PHE A 456 10.93 2.32 11.78
CA PHE A 456 10.96 3.15 12.97
C PHE A 456 11.40 2.31 14.17
N TRP A 457 12.19 2.91 15.05
CA TRP A 457 12.58 2.32 16.33
C TRP A 457 12.84 3.44 17.33
N CYS A 458 12.51 3.20 18.60
CA CYS A 458 12.92 4.05 19.70
C CYS A 458 13.22 3.21 20.95
N ASP A 459 13.79 3.83 21.98
CA ASP A 459 14.10 3.18 23.26
C ASP A 459 12.86 2.83 24.12
N ASN A 460 11.65 3.12 23.63
CA ASN A 460 10.39 2.62 24.18
C ASN A 460 9.89 1.38 23.40
N GLU A 461 9.78 0.24 24.09
CA GLU A 461 9.36 -1.04 23.51
C GLU A 461 7.92 -1.02 22.99
N LEU A 462 7.00 -0.31 23.65
CA LEU A 462 5.59 -0.24 23.25
C LEU A 462 5.45 0.45 21.89
N LEU A 463 6.09 1.61 21.70
CA LEU A 463 6.04 2.33 20.43
C LEU A 463 6.70 1.55 19.29
N THR A 464 7.83 0.90 19.56
CA THR A 464 8.50 0.03 18.60
C THR A 464 7.60 -1.14 18.20
N GLN A 465 6.94 -1.78 19.17
CA GLN A 465 6.00 -2.88 18.90
C GLN A 465 4.74 -2.40 18.16
N LEU A 466 4.21 -1.22 18.48
CA LEU A 466 3.07 -0.63 17.77
C LEU A 466 3.39 -0.40 16.29
N HIS A 467 4.58 0.12 15.98
CA HIS A 467 5.02 0.26 14.58
C HIS A 467 5.08 -1.09 13.85
N GLN A 468 5.60 -2.14 14.51
CA GLN A 468 5.60 -3.50 13.94
C GLN A 468 4.19 -4.06 13.74
N ASN A 469 3.28 -3.83 14.69
CA ASN A 469 1.88 -4.23 14.56
C ASN A 469 1.19 -3.50 13.41
N ALA A 470 1.49 -2.22 13.22
CA ALA A 470 0.99 -1.44 12.10
C ALA A 470 1.48 -2.01 10.76
N TYR A 471 2.78 -2.29 10.65
CA TYR A 471 3.38 -2.91 9.46
C TYR A 471 2.68 -4.21 9.07
N TRP A 472 2.54 -5.14 10.01
CA TRP A 472 1.88 -6.42 9.77
C TRP A 472 0.39 -6.28 9.44
N GLY A 473 -0.30 -5.32 10.06
CA GLY A 473 -1.71 -5.06 9.78
C GLY A 473 -1.92 -4.49 8.37
N ILE A 474 -1.05 -3.57 7.95
CA ILE A 474 -1.08 -2.94 6.63
C ILE A 474 -0.80 -3.97 5.54
N ILE A 475 0.33 -4.69 5.61
CA ILE A 475 0.64 -5.68 4.55
C ILE A 475 -0.38 -6.82 4.51
N GLY A 476 -1.00 -7.18 5.64
CA GLY A 476 -2.03 -8.20 5.69
C GLY A 476 -3.33 -7.80 5.01
N ASN A 477 -3.56 -6.51 4.78
CA ASN A 477 -4.79 -6.01 4.18
C ASN A 477 -4.61 -5.55 2.73
N TYR A 478 -3.49 -5.87 2.08
CA TYR A 478 -3.21 -5.43 0.71
C TYR A 478 -3.30 -6.63 -0.25
N HIS A 479 -4.48 -6.79 -0.88
CA HIS A 479 -4.80 -7.93 -1.72
C HIS A 479 -5.49 -7.51 -3.01
N GLY A 480 -4.79 -6.78 -3.88
CA GLY A 480 -5.36 -6.17 -5.09
C GLY A 480 -6.22 -4.94 -4.82
N MET A 481 -6.50 -4.67 -3.54
CA MET A 481 -7.12 -3.47 -2.96
C MET A 481 -6.75 -3.47 -1.46
N PRO A 482 -6.71 -2.30 -0.79
CA PRO A 482 -6.69 -2.24 0.66
C PRO A 482 -8.03 -2.77 1.22
N THR A 483 -8.01 -3.80 2.07
CA THR A 483 -9.19 -4.37 2.72
C THR A 483 -9.34 -3.90 4.15
N ASP A 484 -10.56 -3.93 4.69
CA ASP A 484 -10.82 -3.70 6.12
C ASP A 484 -10.12 -4.74 7.00
N CYS A 485 -10.37 -6.01 6.69
CA CYS A 485 -9.83 -7.15 7.41
C CYS A 485 -9.61 -8.35 6.48
N PRO A 486 -8.68 -9.27 6.81
CA PRO A 486 -8.28 -10.35 5.90
C PRO A 486 -8.86 -11.74 6.19
N GLN A 487 -9.67 -11.90 7.24
CA GLN A 487 -10.03 -13.20 7.83
C GLN A 487 -11.52 -13.55 7.70
N ARG A 488 -12.44 -12.64 8.05
CA ARG A 488 -13.88 -12.96 8.09
C ARG A 488 -14.54 -12.89 6.70
N ASP A 489 -15.84 -13.15 6.64
CA ASP A 489 -16.71 -13.09 5.46
C ASP A 489 -16.96 -11.66 4.92
N GLU A 490 -15.91 -10.84 4.87
CA GLU A 490 -15.92 -9.44 4.43
C GLU A 490 -14.81 -9.21 3.40
N ARG A 491 -13.61 -8.77 3.83
CA ARG A 491 -12.44 -8.57 2.96
C ARG A 491 -12.76 -7.61 1.83
N MET A 492 -13.30 -6.46 2.20
CA MET A 492 -13.87 -5.45 1.31
C MET A 492 -13.01 -4.20 1.33
N GLY A 493 -12.92 -3.52 0.18
CA GLY A 493 -12.21 -2.25 0.08
C GLY A 493 -13.02 -1.09 0.66
N TRP A 494 -13.19 -1.08 1.99
CA TRP A 494 -13.87 -0.02 2.71
C TRP A 494 -13.08 1.29 2.63
N LEU A 495 -13.74 2.34 2.15
CA LEU A 495 -13.04 3.57 1.80
C LEU A 495 -12.57 4.38 3.02
N GLY A 496 -13.40 4.46 4.08
CA GLY A 496 -13.14 5.30 5.26
C GLY A 496 -11.94 4.88 6.08
N ASP A 497 -11.63 3.58 6.06
CA ASP A 497 -10.51 2.94 6.74
C ASP A 497 -9.16 3.52 6.32
N HIS A 498 -9.08 4.06 5.09
CA HIS A 498 -7.85 4.51 4.46
C HIS A 498 -7.85 6.00 4.09
N ALA A 499 -8.84 6.81 4.50
CA ALA A 499 -8.96 8.22 4.08
C ALA A 499 -7.66 9.03 4.32
N MET A 500 -7.29 9.35 5.55
CA MET A 500 -5.91 9.78 5.87
C MET A 500 -4.94 8.60 5.99
N GLY A 501 -5.45 7.39 6.30
CA GLY A 501 -4.64 6.18 6.46
C GLY A 501 -3.73 5.90 5.26
N CYS A 502 -4.14 6.25 4.04
CA CYS A 502 -3.32 6.09 2.84
C CYS A 502 -1.95 6.78 2.90
N TYR A 503 -1.83 7.88 3.64
CA TYR A 503 -0.55 8.56 3.88
C TYR A 503 0.32 7.84 4.93
N GLY A 504 -0.30 7.26 5.95
CA GLY A 504 0.37 6.44 6.96
C GLY A 504 0.88 5.13 6.37
N ASP A 505 0.06 4.44 5.59
CA ASP A 505 0.41 3.22 4.88
C ASP A 505 1.61 3.44 3.94
N ASN A 506 1.61 4.58 3.24
CA ASN A 506 2.68 4.97 2.33
C ASN A 506 4.05 5.10 3.01
N LEU A 507 4.09 5.40 4.31
CA LEU A 507 5.35 5.47 5.05
C LEU A 507 6.01 4.09 5.16
N LEU A 508 5.21 3.02 5.20
CA LEU A 508 5.68 1.66 5.43
C LEU A 508 5.89 0.86 4.15
N VAL A 509 5.03 1.04 3.13
CA VAL A 509 5.08 0.30 1.87
C VAL A 509 4.79 1.17 0.65
N ASP A 510 5.32 0.76 -0.51
CA ASP A 510 5.13 1.47 -1.78
C ASP A 510 3.76 1.20 -2.41
N ASN A 511 2.76 1.92 -1.90
CA ASN A 511 1.37 1.73 -2.28
C ASN A 511 0.94 2.50 -3.56
N GLY A 512 1.83 3.25 -4.22
CA GLY A 512 1.44 4.21 -5.27
C GLY A 512 0.80 3.56 -6.50
N ALA A 513 1.31 2.41 -6.95
CA ALA A 513 0.73 1.69 -8.08
C ALA A 513 -0.63 1.08 -7.74
N LEU A 514 -0.77 0.52 -6.52
CA LEU A 514 -2.01 -0.08 -6.04
C LEU A 514 -3.10 0.98 -5.85
N TYR A 515 -2.81 2.13 -5.25
CA TYR A 515 -3.80 3.20 -5.10
C TYR A 515 -4.20 3.80 -6.46
N TYR A 516 -3.28 3.89 -7.43
CA TYR A 516 -3.64 4.26 -8.78
C TYR A 516 -4.63 3.27 -9.41
N LYS A 517 -4.47 1.96 -9.16
CA LYS A 517 -5.43 0.91 -9.56
C LYS A 517 -6.75 1.06 -8.82
N TRP A 518 -6.70 1.17 -7.49
CA TRP A 518 -7.88 1.16 -6.64
C TRP A 518 -8.78 2.38 -6.86
N LEU A 519 -8.21 3.56 -7.15
CA LEU A 519 -9.00 4.72 -7.57
C LEU A 519 -9.81 4.48 -8.85
N GLN A 520 -9.38 3.57 -9.74
CA GLN A 520 -10.22 3.13 -10.86
C GLN A 520 -11.41 2.31 -10.35
N ASP A 521 -11.19 1.40 -9.40
CA ASP A 521 -12.27 0.62 -8.80
C ASP A 521 -13.28 1.52 -8.10
N VAL A 522 -12.82 2.55 -7.39
CA VAL A 522 -13.69 3.58 -6.76
C VAL A 522 -14.49 4.32 -7.82
N ALA A 523 -13.83 4.78 -8.90
CA ALA A 523 -14.49 5.47 -10.00
C ALA A 523 -15.55 4.61 -10.70
N ASP A 524 -15.32 3.30 -10.81
CA ASP A 524 -16.25 2.35 -11.40
C ASP A 524 -17.53 2.16 -10.56
N THR A 525 -17.50 2.51 -9.26
CA THR A 525 -18.69 2.50 -8.39
C THR A 525 -19.59 3.72 -8.55
N GLN A 526 -19.11 4.79 -9.19
CA GLN A 526 -19.83 6.06 -9.26
C GLN A 526 -21.10 5.92 -10.10
N ASP A 527 -22.24 6.27 -9.52
CA ASP A 527 -23.53 6.24 -10.22
C ASP A 527 -23.74 7.46 -11.13
N GLU A 528 -24.92 7.57 -11.73
CA GLU A 528 -25.28 8.66 -12.65
C GLU A 528 -25.41 10.03 -11.95
N ASP A 529 -25.81 10.05 -10.68
CA ASP A 529 -25.91 11.27 -9.85
C ASP A 529 -24.55 11.74 -9.33
N GLY A 530 -23.52 10.87 -9.37
CA GLY A 530 -22.16 11.17 -8.94
C GLY A 530 -21.80 10.60 -7.57
N LEU A 531 -22.72 9.88 -6.92
CA LEU A 531 -22.49 9.21 -5.64
C LEU A 531 -21.56 8.01 -5.81
N ILE A 532 -20.66 7.84 -4.85
CA ILE A 532 -19.67 6.75 -4.78
C ILE A 532 -20.14 5.73 -3.74
N ALA A 533 -19.82 4.45 -3.93
CA ALA A 533 -20.08 3.40 -2.94
C ALA A 533 -19.11 3.47 -1.75
N ASP A 534 -19.51 2.94 -0.60
CA ASP A 534 -18.67 2.93 0.61
C ASP A 534 -17.59 1.83 0.56
N VAL A 535 -17.72 0.90 -0.40
CA VAL A 535 -16.78 -0.19 -0.70
C VAL A 535 -16.45 -0.19 -2.19
N ALA A 536 -15.17 -0.32 -2.54
CA ALA A 536 -14.71 -0.45 -3.92
C ALA A 536 -13.67 -1.59 -4.11
N PRO A 537 -13.81 -2.46 -5.12
CA PRO A 537 -14.97 -2.61 -6.02
C PRO A 537 -16.26 -2.95 -5.25
N ALA A 538 -17.42 -2.61 -5.82
CA ALA A 538 -18.73 -2.81 -5.19
C ALA A 538 -19.21 -4.29 -5.20
N PHE A 539 -18.38 -5.20 -4.68
CA PHE A 539 -18.76 -6.60 -4.43
C PHE A 539 -19.89 -6.69 -3.40
N TRP A 540 -19.91 -5.74 -2.46
CA TRP A 540 -21.08 -5.39 -1.67
C TRP A 540 -21.68 -4.09 -2.23
N VAL A 541 -22.99 -4.09 -2.44
CA VAL A 541 -23.71 -2.92 -2.97
C VAL A 541 -24.11 -2.01 -1.79
N VAL A 542 -23.14 -1.25 -1.28
CA VAL A 542 -23.31 -0.34 -0.13
C VAL A 542 -23.13 1.11 -0.59
N ARG A 543 -24.19 1.91 -0.47
CA ARG A 543 -24.22 3.33 -0.85
C ARG A 543 -24.97 4.14 0.20
N ASN A 544 -24.35 4.35 1.34
CA ASN A 544 -24.99 5.01 2.47
C ASN A 544 -24.88 6.55 2.42
N ARG A 545 -24.19 7.11 1.43
CA ARG A 545 -23.99 8.56 1.26
C ARG A 545 -23.16 9.17 2.39
N ASP A 546 -22.21 8.39 2.91
CA ASP A 546 -21.27 8.84 3.94
C ASP A 546 -20.09 9.57 3.30
N VAL A 547 -19.82 10.79 3.77
CA VAL A 547 -18.75 11.62 3.19
C VAL A 547 -17.38 11.25 3.71
N ALA A 548 -17.26 10.76 4.95
CA ALA A 548 -15.97 10.36 5.52
C ALA A 548 -15.38 9.15 4.77
N TRP A 549 -16.24 8.23 4.31
CA TRP A 549 -15.82 7.13 3.44
C TRP A 549 -15.49 7.61 2.03
N GLY A 550 -16.39 8.36 1.39
CA GLY A 550 -16.13 8.90 0.05
C GLY A 550 -14.91 9.83 -0.05
N ALA A 551 -14.48 10.44 1.07
CA ALA A 551 -13.34 11.34 1.13
C ALA A 551 -12.02 10.72 0.67
N LEU A 552 -11.85 9.40 0.85
CA LEU A 552 -10.70 8.67 0.33
C LEU A 552 -10.44 8.97 -1.16
N SER A 553 -11.49 9.09 -1.99
CA SER A 553 -11.33 9.32 -3.42
C SER A 553 -10.49 10.57 -3.73
N VAL A 554 -10.72 11.65 -2.97
CA VAL A 554 -9.96 12.91 -3.06
C VAL A 554 -8.60 12.77 -2.37
N TYR A 555 -8.58 12.21 -1.16
CA TYR A 555 -7.37 12.10 -0.34
C TYR A 555 -6.29 11.23 -0.99
N ALA A 556 -6.66 10.07 -1.52
CA ALA A 556 -5.76 9.17 -2.23
C ALA A 556 -5.27 9.76 -3.55
N THR A 557 -6.13 10.45 -4.31
CA THR A 557 -5.70 11.14 -5.54
C THR A 557 -4.68 12.24 -5.22
N PHE A 558 -4.94 13.00 -4.15
CA PHE A 558 -4.02 14.02 -3.67
C PHE A 558 -2.72 13.41 -3.10
N MET A 559 -2.80 12.24 -2.45
CA MET A 559 -1.64 11.48 -1.96
C MET A 559 -0.72 11.10 -3.12
N LEU A 560 -1.26 10.60 -4.25
CA LEU A 560 -0.47 10.28 -5.44
C LEU A 560 0.27 11.51 -6.00
N LEU A 561 -0.35 12.68 -5.97
CA LEU A 561 0.31 13.94 -6.31
C LEU A 561 1.43 14.28 -5.33
N ARG A 562 1.14 14.26 -4.03
CA ARG A 562 2.05 14.71 -2.96
C ARG A 562 3.24 13.78 -2.78
N ARG A 563 3.02 12.46 -2.79
CA ARG A 563 4.02 11.43 -2.47
C ARG A 563 4.77 10.90 -3.70
N TYR A 564 4.20 11.00 -4.91
CA TYR A 564 4.80 10.45 -6.13
C TYR A 564 4.92 11.45 -7.31
N ASN A 565 4.50 12.71 -7.13
CA ASN A 565 4.43 13.71 -8.20
C ASN A 565 3.60 13.19 -9.41
N ASP A 566 2.54 12.42 -9.15
CA ASP A 566 1.78 11.75 -10.21
C ASP A 566 0.66 12.63 -10.76
N ILE A 567 1.05 13.59 -11.61
CA ILE A 567 0.11 14.49 -12.30
C ILE A 567 -0.83 13.72 -13.23
N ASN A 568 -0.42 12.56 -13.76
CA ASN A 568 -1.29 11.75 -14.61
C ASN A 568 -2.44 11.13 -13.83
N ALA A 569 -2.20 10.70 -12.58
CA ALA A 569 -3.27 10.24 -11.69
C ALA A 569 -4.30 11.34 -11.45
N VAL A 570 -3.84 12.56 -11.13
CA VAL A 570 -4.71 13.73 -10.96
C VAL A 570 -5.49 14.00 -12.24
N SER A 571 -4.83 14.10 -13.39
CA SER A 571 -5.50 14.37 -14.67
C SER A 571 -6.53 13.31 -15.04
N LYS A 572 -6.28 12.04 -14.70
CA LYS A 572 -7.21 10.93 -14.99
C LYS A 572 -8.46 10.99 -14.11
N TYR A 573 -8.29 11.19 -12.80
CA TYR A 573 -9.37 11.03 -11.84
C TYR A 573 -10.10 12.34 -11.50
N TYR A 574 -9.52 13.50 -11.80
CA TYR A 574 -10.12 14.79 -11.51
C TYR A 574 -11.56 14.95 -12.04
N PRO A 575 -11.91 14.57 -13.29
CA PRO A 575 -13.30 14.67 -13.76
C PRO A 575 -14.29 13.79 -12.96
N PHE A 576 -13.84 12.62 -12.52
CA PHE A 576 -14.62 11.73 -11.65
C PHE A 576 -14.87 12.38 -10.28
N LEU A 577 -13.84 13.00 -9.70
CA LEU A 577 -13.94 13.73 -8.44
C LEU A 577 -14.87 14.95 -8.58
N GLN A 578 -14.81 15.70 -9.68
CA GLN A 578 -15.72 16.83 -9.93
C GLN A 578 -17.19 16.40 -9.88
N ARG A 579 -17.53 15.23 -10.42
CA ARG A 579 -18.90 14.68 -10.34
C ARG A 579 -19.31 14.38 -8.90
N TYR A 580 -18.40 13.83 -8.10
CA TYR A 580 -18.67 13.58 -6.68
C TYR A 580 -18.84 14.88 -5.88
N MET A 581 -17.97 15.87 -6.12
CA MET A 581 -18.10 17.20 -5.50
C MET A 581 -19.42 17.87 -5.88
N HIS A 582 -19.88 17.71 -7.14
CA HIS A 582 -21.17 18.20 -7.60
C HIS A 582 -22.35 17.48 -6.93
N TYR A 583 -22.26 16.15 -6.75
CA TYR A 583 -23.23 15.39 -5.97
C TYR A 583 -23.36 15.95 -4.55
N LEU A 584 -22.24 16.22 -3.87
CA LEU A 584 -22.27 16.79 -2.52
C LEU A 584 -22.91 18.18 -2.50
N ASP A 585 -22.57 19.07 -3.45
CA ASP A 585 -23.16 20.41 -3.56
C ASP A 585 -24.69 20.36 -3.71
N LYS A 586 -25.19 19.48 -4.58
CA LYS A 586 -26.62 19.35 -4.88
C LYS A 586 -27.42 18.90 -3.67
N ASN A 587 -26.78 18.21 -2.72
CA ASN A 587 -27.41 17.64 -1.54
C ASN A 587 -27.10 18.41 -0.25
N LEU A 588 -26.56 19.64 -0.33
CA LEU A 588 -26.41 20.49 0.86
C LEU A 588 -27.78 20.97 1.35
N GLU A 589 -27.97 20.97 2.67
CA GLU A 589 -29.12 21.55 3.36
C GLU A 589 -28.63 22.68 4.28
N ASP A 590 -29.21 23.87 4.16
CA ASP A 590 -28.78 25.08 4.89
C ASP A 590 -27.26 25.36 4.82
N GLY A 591 -26.63 24.96 3.71
CA GLY A 591 -25.21 25.15 3.43
C GLY A 591 -24.27 24.12 4.06
N ILE A 592 -24.78 23.04 4.67
CA ILE A 592 -24.00 21.95 5.28
C ILE A 592 -24.40 20.59 4.70
N VAL A 593 -23.57 19.56 4.92
CA VAL A 593 -23.88 18.19 4.50
C VAL A 593 -24.83 17.54 5.53
N PRO A 594 -26.02 17.06 5.13
CA PRO A 594 -27.03 16.59 6.06
C PRO A 594 -26.87 15.11 6.48
N THR A 595 -26.08 14.32 5.74
CA THR A 595 -25.99 12.86 5.91
C THR A 595 -24.66 12.40 6.48
N ASN A 596 -24.73 11.41 7.35
CA ASN A 596 -23.60 10.64 7.86
C ASN A 596 -24.16 9.32 8.42
N CYS A 597 -23.50 8.19 8.15
CA CYS A 597 -24.04 6.88 8.47
C CYS A 597 -23.16 6.11 9.46
N TYR A 598 -21.84 6.33 9.44
CA TYR A 598 -20.91 5.60 10.31
C TYR A 598 -20.45 6.41 11.52
N GLY A 599 -20.46 7.74 11.43
CA GLY A 599 -19.96 8.63 12.48
C GLY A 599 -18.47 8.48 12.70
N ASP A 600 -18.03 8.79 13.91
CA ASP A 600 -16.66 8.55 14.35
C ASP A 600 -16.51 7.09 14.80
N TRP A 601 -16.50 6.19 13.81
CA TRP A 601 -16.61 4.74 13.97
C TRP A 601 -15.61 4.15 14.97
N CYS A 602 -16.01 3.13 15.73
CA CYS A 602 -15.18 2.45 16.72
C CYS A 602 -14.55 3.37 17.79
N MET A 603 -15.22 4.47 18.13
CA MET A 603 -14.95 5.22 19.36
C MET A 603 -15.05 4.26 20.57
N PRO A 604 -14.06 4.25 21.49
CA PRO A 604 -14.01 3.27 22.58
C PRO A 604 -15.24 3.32 23.49
N PRO A 605 -16.02 2.22 23.58
CA PRO A 605 -17.22 2.20 24.41
C PRO A 605 -16.90 2.30 25.90
N GLU A 606 -17.89 2.70 26.69
CA GLU A 606 -17.81 2.76 28.15
C GLU A 606 -17.77 1.38 28.83
N ARG A 607 -18.08 0.31 28.08
CA ARG A 607 -18.09 -1.08 28.54
C ARG A 607 -17.39 -1.99 27.54
N LEU A 608 -16.68 -2.99 28.06
CA LEU A 608 -15.84 -3.91 27.28
C LEU A 608 -16.62 -4.91 26.42
N ASP A 609 -17.90 -5.15 26.70
CA ASP A 609 -18.72 -6.09 25.92
C ASP A 609 -19.43 -5.44 24.73
N LEU A 610 -19.39 -4.11 24.62
CA LEU A 610 -20.06 -3.36 23.55
C LEU A 610 -19.18 -3.24 22.30
N ILE A 611 -19.82 -3.22 21.13
CA ILE A 611 -19.18 -2.82 19.87
C ILE A 611 -19.19 -1.29 19.72
N HIS A 612 -20.32 -0.66 20.04
CA HIS A 612 -20.53 0.79 19.93
C HIS A 612 -20.94 1.36 21.27
N SER A 613 -20.48 2.58 21.56
CA SER A 613 -20.90 3.31 22.75
C SER A 613 -22.40 3.60 22.73
N GLU A 614 -23.07 3.35 23.85
CA GLU A 614 -24.49 3.71 24.03
C GLU A 614 -24.62 5.17 24.54
N ASP A 615 -23.56 5.72 25.12
CA ASP A 615 -23.47 7.09 25.63
C ASP A 615 -23.57 8.13 24.49
N PRO A 616 -24.64 8.94 24.42
CA PRO A 616 -24.79 9.97 23.39
C PRO A 616 -23.73 11.07 23.48
N SER A 617 -23.08 11.29 24.64
CA SER A 617 -22.02 12.28 24.79
C SER A 617 -20.70 11.87 24.12
N ARG A 618 -20.57 10.58 23.78
CA ARG A 618 -19.43 10.02 23.05
C ARG A 618 -19.62 9.99 21.53
N ARG A 619 -20.86 10.18 21.07
CA ARG A 619 -21.23 10.14 19.65
C ARG A 619 -21.11 11.51 19.01
N THR A 620 -20.03 11.75 18.28
CA THR A 620 -19.82 12.97 17.50
C THR A 620 -20.95 13.20 16.51
N ASP A 621 -21.41 14.45 16.37
CA ASP A 621 -22.44 14.82 15.40
C ASP A 621 -22.00 14.48 13.96
N GLY A 622 -22.75 13.61 13.30
CA GLY A 622 -22.42 13.15 11.96
C GLY A 622 -22.48 14.25 10.89
N LYS A 623 -23.38 15.23 11.03
CA LYS A 623 -23.46 16.36 10.07
C LYS A 623 -22.21 17.23 10.15
N LEU A 624 -21.68 17.39 11.36
CA LEU A 624 -20.42 18.07 11.60
C LEU A 624 -19.29 17.33 10.89
N ILE A 625 -19.14 16.01 11.12
CA ILE A 625 -18.10 15.19 10.48
C ILE A 625 -18.16 15.32 8.96
N SER A 626 -19.32 15.06 8.36
CA SER A 626 -19.46 15.08 6.90
C SER A 626 -19.19 16.46 6.31
N SER A 627 -19.61 17.54 6.99
CA SER A 627 -19.36 18.91 6.53
C SER A 627 -17.89 19.31 6.67
N ALA A 628 -17.21 18.88 7.74
CA ALA A 628 -15.78 19.12 7.94
C ALA A 628 -14.93 18.36 6.89
N MET A 629 -15.26 17.09 6.62
CA MET A 629 -14.60 16.30 5.58
C MET A 629 -14.88 16.87 4.18
N TYR A 630 -16.08 17.39 3.93
CA TYR A 630 -16.37 18.08 2.67
C TYR A 630 -15.51 19.35 2.51
N TYR A 631 -15.35 20.12 3.60
CA TYR A 631 -14.52 21.32 3.62
C TYR A 631 -13.05 21.04 3.28
N SER A 632 -12.46 19.96 3.83
CA SER A 632 -11.07 19.59 3.55
C SER A 632 -10.88 19.16 2.08
N MET A 633 -11.83 18.42 1.52
CA MET A 633 -11.80 18.00 0.11
C MET A 633 -11.81 19.20 -0.85
N LEU A 634 -12.53 20.28 -0.55
CA LEU A 634 -12.54 21.49 -1.38
C LEU A 634 -11.13 22.08 -1.54
N SER A 635 -10.34 22.13 -0.47
CA SER A 635 -8.94 22.60 -0.53
C SER A 635 -8.08 21.73 -1.44
N MET A 636 -8.17 20.40 -1.30
CA MET A 636 -7.39 19.46 -2.11
C MET A 636 -7.80 19.54 -3.59
N MET A 637 -9.10 19.71 -3.87
CA MET A 637 -9.60 19.91 -5.23
C MET A 637 -9.08 21.21 -5.85
N GLY A 638 -8.99 22.31 -5.08
CA GLY A 638 -8.36 23.56 -5.52
C GLY A 638 -6.87 23.39 -5.86
N GLN A 639 -6.10 22.68 -5.02
CA GLN A 639 -4.69 22.40 -5.27
C GLN A 639 -4.46 21.48 -6.48
N MET A 640 -5.35 20.51 -6.71
CA MET A 640 -5.35 19.68 -7.91
C MET A 640 -5.70 20.50 -9.16
N ALA A 641 -6.68 21.40 -9.08
CA ALA A 641 -7.04 22.32 -10.15
C ALA A 641 -5.83 23.18 -10.56
N MET A 642 -5.16 23.77 -9.57
CA MET A 642 -3.93 24.55 -9.77
C MET A 642 -2.84 23.72 -10.46
N THR A 643 -2.67 22.46 -10.04
CA THR A 643 -1.70 21.54 -10.64
C THR A 643 -1.99 21.24 -12.11
N LEU A 644 -3.26 21.18 -12.48
CA LEU A 644 -3.71 20.99 -13.86
C LEU A 644 -3.79 22.30 -14.67
N GLY A 645 -3.57 23.45 -14.04
CA GLY A 645 -3.69 24.77 -14.67
C GLY A 645 -5.13 25.21 -14.91
N ILE A 646 -6.09 24.72 -14.12
CA ILE A 646 -7.52 25.04 -14.23
C ILE A 646 -7.89 26.10 -13.19
N GLU A 647 -7.52 27.35 -13.47
CA GLU A 647 -7.71 28.49 -12.56
C GLU A 647 -9.18 28.75 -12.15
N PRO A 648 -10.19 28.66 -13.04
CA PRO A 648 -11.59 28.88 -12.66
C PRO A 648 -12.09 27.89 -11.59
N ASP A 649 -11.66 26.63 -11.66
CA ASP A 649 -12.05 25.60 -10.69
C ASP A 649 -11.43 25.89 -9.33
N MET A 650 -10.15 26.31 -9.28
CA MET A 650 -9.48 26.72 -8.05
C MET A 650 -10.27 27.82 -7.33
N MET A 651 -10.63 28.89 -8.04
CA MET A 651 -11.39 30.01 -7.49
C MET A 651 -12.81 29.59 -7.04
N ASP A 652 -13.46 28.66 -7.75
CA ASP A 652 -14.76 28.13 -7.35
C ASP A 652 -14.68 27.32 -6.04
N TYR A 653 -13.67 26.47 -5.91
CA TYR A 653 -13.46 25.67 -4.70
C TYR A 653 -13.16 26.56 -3.49
N ASP A 654 -12.33 27.59 -3.62
CA ASP A 654 -12.07 28.55 -2.54
C ASP A 654 -13.35 29.29 -2.12
N ARG A 655 -14.17 29.71 -3.10
CA ARG A 655 -15.46 30.38 -2.85
C ARG A 655 -16.44 29.45 -2.12
N ARG A 656 -16.52 28.18 -2.51
CA ARG A 656 -17.39 27.18 -1.87
C ARG A 656 -16.90 26.86 -0.46
N GLN A 657 -15.59 26.77 -0.29
CA GLN A 657 -14.96 26.54 1.00
C GLN A 657 -15.31 27.66 1.99
N ALA A 658 -15.16 28.93 1.58
CA ALA A 658 -15.54 30.08 2.41
C ALA A 658 -17.03 30.06 2.83
N LYS A 659 -17.94 29.79 1.89
CA LYS A 659 -19.39 29.69 2.17
C LYS A 659 -19.72 28.55 3.13
N LEU A 660 -19.03 27.41 2.99
CA LEU A 660 -19.22 26.26 3.86
C LEU A 660 -18.71 26.56 5.27
N LYS A 661 -17.55 27.23 5.45
CA LYS A 661 -17.06 27.67 6.78
C LYS A 661 -18.07 28.55 7.50
N GLU A 662 -18.67 29.51 6.80
CA GLU A 662 -19.72 30.37 7.38
C GLU A 662 -20.94 29.55 7.81
N ALA A 663 -21.44 28.64 6.96
CA ALA A 663 -22.59 27.79 7.30
C ALA A 663 -22.27 26.85 8.47
N TYR A 664 -21.12 26.19 8.42
CA TYR A 664 -20.63 25.29 9.45
C TYR A 664 -20.58 25.97 10.82
N ASN A 665 -19.99 27.16 10.92
CA ASN A 665 -19.88 27.88 12.19
C ASN A 665 -21.24 28.36 12.71
N ARG A 666 -22.18 28.75 11.84
CA ARG A 666 -23.55 29.08 12.27
C ARG A 666 -24.28 27.88 12.89
N HIS A 667 -24.05 26.68 12.38
CA HIS A 667 -24.72 25.46 12.84
C HIS A 667 -24.06 24.85 14.08
N PHE A 668 -22.73 24.84 14.12
CA PHE A 668 -22.01 23.98 15.07
C PHE A 668 -21.19 24.73 16.11
N PHE A 669 -20.73 25.97 15.86
CA PHE A 669 -19.89 26.68 16.83
C PHE A 669 -20.74 27.40 17.88
N ASN A 670 -20.42 27.17 19.16
CA ASN A 670 -21.02 27.89 20.26
C ASN A 670 -20.02 28.93 20.81
N ALA A 671 -20.30 30.22 20.61
CA ALA A 671 -19.43 31.31 21.03
C ALA A 671 -19.33 31.47 22.57
N GLU A 672 -20.36 31.08 23.32
CA GLU A 672 -20.36 31.16 24.79
C GLU A 672 -19.39 30.16 25.40
N THR A 673 -19.37 28.93 24.88
CA THR A 673 -18.52 27.84 25.39
C THR A 673 -17.20 27.68 24.63
N GLY A 674 -17.11 28.21 23.41
CA GLY A 674 -15.94 28.03 22.53
C GLY A 674 -15.79 26.59 22.03
N CYS A 675 -16.88 25.84 21.95
CA CYS A 675 -16.87 24.44 21.50
C CYS A 675 -17.80 24.20 20.30
N TYR A 676 -17.62 23.04 19.66
CA TYR A 676 -18.46 22.59 18.56
C TYR A 676 -19.46 21.51 18.98
N SER A 677 -20.71 21.66 18.54
CA SER A 677 -21.82 20.71 18.72
C SER A 677 -21.89 20.17 20.16
N ASN A 678 -21.75 18.86 20.37
CA ASN A 678 -21.80 18.20 21.68
C ASN A 678 -20.44 18.15 22.43
N ASN A 679 -19.45 18.93 22.00
CA ASN A 679 -18.13 19.05 22.62
C ASN A 679 -17.33 17.73 22.70
N THR A 680 -17.56 16.81 21.77
CA THR A 680 -16.68 15.64 21.58
C THR A 680 -15.29 16.09 21.13
N VAL A 681 -14.27 15.27 21.42
CA VAL A 681 -12.89 15.56 20.98
C VAL A 681 -12.84 15.69 19.46
N THR A 682 -13.43 14.74 18.73
CA THR A 682 -13.49 14.74 17.27
C THR A 682 -14.19 15.98 16.69
N ALA A 683 -15.30 16.45 17.27
CA ALA A 683 -15.99 17.65 16.79
C ALA A 683 -15.09 18.89 16.81
N ASN A 684 -14.39 19.11 17.92
CA ASN A 684 -13.49 20.25 18.06
C ASN A 684 -12.20 20.05 17.25
N LEU A 685 -11.68 18.82 17.22
CA LEU A 685 -10.45 18.43 16.52
C LEU A 685 -10.55 18.68 15.01
N LEU A 686 -11.58 18.16 14.35
CA LEU A 686 -11.78 18.37 12.90
C LEU A 686 -11.95 19.86 12.58
N SER A 687 -12.69 20.58 13.43
CA SER A 687 -12.92 22.01 13.25
C SER A 687 -11.61 22.80 13.34
N LEU A 688 -10.75 22.45 14.29
CA LEU A 688 -9.46 23.09 14.50
C LEU A 688 -8.44 22.75 13.41
N GLU A 689 -8.30 21.47 13.07
CA GLU A 689 -7.30 21.00 12.10
C GLU A 689 -7.59 21.44 10.67
N PHE A 690 -8.87 21.52 10.28
CA PHE A 690 -9.22 22.00 8.95
C PHE A 690 -9.32 23.54 8.88
N GLY A 691 -9.05 24.26 9.97
CA GLY A 691 -9.10 25.73 9.98
C GLY A 691 -10.52 26.29 9.86
N LEU A 692 -11.52 25.56 10.35
CA LEU A 692 -12.93 26.00 10.40
C LEU A 692 -13.19 26.96 11.56
N VAL A 693 -12.34 26.96 12.60
CA VAL A 693 -12.49 27.83 13.77
C VAL A 693 -12.50 29.32 13.39
N PRO A 694 -13.40 30.14 13.97
CA PRO A 694 -13.33 31.59 13.86
C PRO A 694 -12.02 32.15 14.43
N ASP A 695 -11.43 33.12 13.73
CA ASP A 695 -10.19 33.75 14.13
C ASP A 695 -10.24 34.25 15.59
N GLY A 696 -9.29 33.81 16.42
CA GLY A 696 -9.17 34.16 17.84
C GLY A 696 -9.84 33.18 18.81
N GLU A 697 -10.58 32.19 18.32
CA GLU A 697 -11.23 31.16 19.15
C GLU A 697 -10.44 29.83 19.19
N GLU A 698 -9.35 29.71 18.45
CA GLU A 698 -8.55 28.49 18.31
C GLU A 698 -8.07 27.94 19.66
N ASP A 699 -7.57 28.82 20.54
CA ASP A 699 -7.10 28.42 21.87
C ASP A 699 -8.26 27.90 22.74
N ARG A 700 -9.46 28.50 22.65
CA ARG A 700 -10.63 28.04 23.42
C ARG A 700 -11.09 26.66 22.94
N VAL A 701 -11.10 26.44 21.63
CA VAL A 701 -11.41 25.13 21.03
C VAL A 701 -10.35 24.09 21.39
N LEU A 702 -9.06 24.45 21.36
CA LEU A 702 -7.97 23.58 21.81
C LEU A 702 -8.12 23.18 23.28
N GLN A 703 -8.47 24.12 24.16
CA GLN A 703 -8.70 23.82 25.58
C GLN A 703 -9.88 22.86 25.79
N ASN A 704 -10.89 22.88 24.91
CA ASN A 704 -11.95 21.88 24.93
C ASN A 704 -11.42 20.47 24.55
N ILE A 705 -10.59 20.37 23.50
CA ILE A 705 -9.92 19.11 23.11
C ILE A 705 -9.11 18.55 24.29
N VAL A 706 -8.13 19.32 24.75
CA VAL A 706 -7.19 18.93 25.82
C VAL A 706 -7.95 18.61 27.11
N GLY A 707 -8.89 19.48 27.50
CA GLY A 707 -9.65 19.35 28.72
C GLY A 707 -10.59 18.14 28.75
N VAL A 708 -11.27 17.83 27.64
CA VAL A 708 -12.13 16.64 27.55
C VAL A 708 -11.28 15.36 27.56
N THR A 709 -10.18 15.32 26.80
CA THR A 709 -9.25 14.19 26.80
C THR A 709 -8.67 13.92 28.19
N GLU A 710 -8.26 14.96 28.92
CA GLU A 710 -7.72 14.81 30.27
C GLU A 710 -8.79 14.47 31.31
N LYS A 711 -9.86 15.28 31.40
CA LYS A 711 -10.79 15.21 32.53
C LYS A 711 -11.79 14.07 32.39
N THR A 712 -12.27 13.81 31.17
CA THR A 712 -13.27 12.78 30.88
C THR A 712 -12.61 11.45 30.56
N TYR A 713 -11.61 11.45 29.67
CA TYR A 713 -10.97 10.23 29.18
C TYR A 713 -9.67 9.87 29.91
N LYS A 714 -9.23 10.68 30.88
CA LYS A 714 -8.02 10.42 31.68
C LYS A 714 -6.78 10.19 30.80
N ASN A 715 -6.65 10.98 29.74
CA ASN A 715 -5.59 10.86 28.73
C ASN A 715 -5.50 9.46 28.11
N HIS A 716 -6.63 8.78 27.95
CA HIS A 716 -6.76 7.65 27.03
C HIS A 716 -7.23 8.13 25.65
N VAL A 717 -7.19 7.24 24.67
CA VAL A 717 -7.76 7.53 23.36
C VAL A 717 -9.24 7.94 23.49
N SER A 718 -9.60 9.01 22.79
CA SER A 718 -10.87 9.73 22.98
C SER A 718 -11.64 9.96 21.67
N CYS A 719 -11.22 9.27 20.61
CA CYS A 719 -11.76 9.38 19.26
C CYS A 719 -11.99 7.98 18.67
N GLY A 720 -12.88 7.90 17.69
CA GLY A 720 -12.96 6.80 16.73
C GLY A 720 -12.06 7.03 15.51
N VAL A 721 -12.37 6.35 14.42
CA VAL A 721 -11.59 6.34 13.17
C VAL A 721 -11.36 7.71 12.57
N VAL A 722 -12.36 8.61 12.60
CA VAL A 722 -12.25 9.92 11.96
C VAL A 722 -11.40 10.85 12.82
N GLY A 723 -11.64 10.87 14.14
CA GLY A 723 -10.84 11.71 15.04
C GLY A 723 -9.39 11.24 15.18
N MET A 724 -9.13 9.94 15.19
CA MET A 724 -7.76 9.41 15.28
C MET A 724 -6.89 9.77 14.07
N GLN A 725 -7.47 10.18 12.94
CA GLN A 725 -6.72 10.67 11.78
C GLN A 725 -6.05 12.04 12.00
N HIS A 726 -6.23 12.65 13.17
CA HIS A 726 -5.81 14.03 13.44
C HIS A 726 -5.29 14.26 14.88
N LEU A 727 -5.53 13.32 15.81
CA LEU A 727 -5.38 13.56 17.24
C LEU A 727 -3.91 13.81 17.64
N MET A 728 -2.99 12.96 17.19
CA MET A 728 -1.61 12.97 17.67
C MET A 728 -0.86 14.20 17.18
N THR A 729 -1.01 14.51 15.89
CA THR A 729 -0.41 15.68 15.25
C THR A 729 -1.00 16.98 15.80
N CYS A 730 -2.33 17.08 15.95
CA CYS A 730 -2.98 18.27 16.50
C CYS A 730 -2.47 18.63 17.90
N LEU A 731 -2.42 17.66 18.82
CA LEU A 731 -1.93 17.87 20.18
C LEU A 731 -0.46 18.32 20.17
N THR A 732 0.38 17.62 19.38
CA THR A 732 1.81 17.87 19.33
C THR A 732 2.13 19.25 18.76
N HIS A 733 1.52 19.64 17.63
CA HIS A 733 1.78 20.91 16.96
C HIS A 733 1.28 22.13 17.73
N ARG A 734 0.44 21.92 18.75
CA ARG A 734 -0.09 22.99 19.63
C ARG A 734 0.44 22.92 21.06
N GLY A 735 1.60 22.29 21.25
CA GLY A 735 2.33 22.34 22.53
C GLY A 735 1.86 21.33 23.58
N HIS A 736 1.04 20.34 23.21
CA HIS A 736 0.53 19.28 24.09
C HIS A 736 1.21 17.92 23.82
N LEU A 737 2.51 17.93 23.49
CA LEU A 737 3.32 16.71 23.29
C LEU A 737 3.22 15.76 24.50
N ASP A 738 3.29 16.29 25.72
CA ASP A 738 3.20 15.48 26.94
C ASP A 738 1.87 14.70 27.01
N GLN A 739 0.76 15.32 26.59
CA GLN A 739 -0.54 14.65 26.56
C GLN A 739 -0.60 13.59 25.45
N ALA A 740 -0.04 13.89 24.27
CA ALA A 740 0.08 12.91 23.18
C ALA A 740 0.91 11.68 23.63
N MET A 741 2.04 11.91 24.31
CA MET A 741 2.86 10.84 24.90
C MET A 741 2.11 10.03 25.95
N GLN A 742 1.32 10.67 26.81
CA GLN A 742 0.49 9.96 27.78
C GLN A 742 -0.52 9.04 27.10
N ILE A 743 -1.23 9.51 26.05
CA ILE A 743 -2.22 8.72 25.31
C ILE A 743 -1.58 7.49 24.67
N ILE A 744 -0.48 7.68 23.92
CA ILE A 744 0.13 6.60 23.14
C ILE A 744 0.83 5.55 24.02
N LEU A 745 1.28 5.96 25.22
CA LEU A 745 1.96 5.08 26.18
C LEU A 745 1.02 4.43 27.22
N GLN A 746 -0.29 4.71 27.19
CA GLN A 746 -1.26 4.01 28.04
C GLN A 746 -1.17 2.49 27.83
N LYS A 747 -1.42 1.74 28.90
CA LYS A 747 -1.33 0.26 28.90
C LYS A 747 -2.63 -0.42 29.27
N ASP A 748 -3.56 0.30 29.90
CA ASP A 748 -4.91 -0.15 30.22
C ASP A 748 -5.92 0.33 29.18
N TYR A 749 -7.16 -0.14 29.32
CA TYR A 749 -8.20 0.11 28.34
C TYR A 749 -8.74 1.55 28.43
N PRO A 750 -8.97 2.23 27.30
CA PRO A 750 -8.63 1.86 25.92
C PRO A 750 -7.23 2.37 25.49
N SER A 751 -6.39 1.50 24.91
CA SER A 751 -5.09 1.91 24.37
C SER A 751 -4.47 0.86 23.43
N PHE A 752 -3.46 1.26 22.65
CA PHE A 752 -2.63 0.30 21.91
C PHE A 752 -1.79 -0.58 22.85
N GLY A 753 -1.33 -0.02 23.97
CA GLY A 753 -0.61 -0.79 24.98
C GLY A 753 -1.46 -1.90 25.59
N TYR A 754 -2.78 -1.70 25.70
CA TYR A 754 -3.73 -2.74 26.08
C TYR A 754 -3.75 -3.89 25.06
N MET A 755 -3.91 -3.57 23.76
CA MET A 755 -3.88 -4.58 22.69
C MET A 755 -2.57 -5.39 22.71
N ILE A 756 -1.43 -4.69 22.78
CA ILE A 756 -0.10 -5.31 22.83
C ILE A 756 0.05 -6.17 24.10
N GLY A 757 -0.42 -5.69 25.25
CA GLY A 757 -0.42 -6.43 26.52
C GLY A 757 -1.27 -7.71 26.49
N LYS A 758 -2.25 -7.77 25.58
CA LYS A 758 -3.06 -8.96 25.29
C LYS A 758 -2.46 -9.87 24.20
N GLY A 759 -1.27 -9.54 23.70
CA GLY A 759 -0.53 -10.35 22.74
C GLY A 759 -0.83 -10.04 21.27
N ALA A 760 -1.44 -8.88 20.97
CA ALA A 760 -1.68 -8.44 19.61
C ALA A 760 -0.37 -8.25 18.83
N THR A 761 -0.31 -8.78 17.62
CA THR A 761 0.81 -8.63 16.67
C THR A 761 0.41 -7.82 15.42
N THR A 762 -0.81 -7.30 15.43
CA THR A 762 -1.48 -6.45 14.45
C THR A 762 -2.35 -5.46 15.24
N VAL A 763 -2.90 -4.43 14.59
CA VAL A 763 -3.90 -3.56 15.23
C VAL A 763 -5.28 -4.21 15.11
N TRP A 764 -6.11 -4.07 16.15
CA TRP A 764 -7.46 -4.62 16.19
C TRP A 764 -8.48 -3.63 15.61
N GLU A 765 -9.66 -4.13 15.24
CA GLU A 765 -10.81 -3.30 14.85
C GLU A 765 -11.38 -2.51 16.04
N LEU A 766 -11.43 -3.15 17.21
CA LEU A 766 -11.99 -2.61 18.44
C LEU A 766 -10.92 -2.48 19.53
N TRP A 767 -10.99 -1.40 20.30
CA TRP A 767 -10.12 -1.19 21.48
C TRP A 767 -10.24 -2.28 22.55
N ASN A 768 -11.40 -2.94 22.60
CA ASN A 768 -11.80 -4.04 23.47
C ASN A 768 -11.90 -5.39 22.73
N GLY A 769 -11.10 -5.60 21.68
CA GLY A 769 -11.23 -6.77 20.80
C GLY A 769 -11.01 -8.15 21.46
N ASP A 770 -10.52 -8.22 22.69
CA ASP A 770 -10.43 -9.47 23.45
C ASP A 770 -11.75 -9.88 24.13
N THR A 771 -12.71 -8.97 24.24
CA THR A 771 -13.94 -9.11 25.04
C THR A 771 -15.22 -8.68 24.32
N ALA A 772 -15.11 -7.87 23.26
CA ALA A 772 -16.23 -7.41 22.46
C ALA A 772 -17.00 -8.55 21.79
N ASP A 773 -18.28 -8.31 21.49
CA ASP A 773 -19.12 -9.23 20.74
C ASP A 773 -18.44 -9.64 19.40
N PRO A 774 -18.33 -10.95 19.11
CA PRO A 774 -17.63 -11.43 17.91
C PRO A 774 -18.32 -11.08 16.58
N ALA A 775 -19.54 -10.53 16.58
CA ALA A 775 -20.24 -10.13 15.37
C ALA A 775 -19.49 -9.06 14.53
N MET A 776 -18.59 -8.29 15.15
CA MET A 776 -17.72 -7.32 14.48
C MET A 776 -16.45 -7.09 15.31
N ASN A 777 -15.53 -8.05 15.26
CA ASN A 777 -14.34 -8.03 16.11
C ASN A 777 -13.11 -8.65 15.43
N SER A 778 -12.54 -7.93 14.47
CA SER A 778 -11.31 -8.33 13.77
C SER A 778 -10.06 -8.10 14.61
N GLY A 779 -9.18 -9.10 14.67
CA GLY A 779 -7.83 -9.00 15.24
C GLY A 779 -6.80 -8.39 14.29
N ASN A 780 -7.19 -8.02 13.07
CA ASN A 780 -6.33 -7.42 12.06
C ASN A 780 -7.09 -6.37 11.24
N HIS A 781 -6.91 -5.12 11.63
CA HIS A 781 -7.55 -3.95 11.02
C HIS A 781 -6.61 -2.75 11.14
N VAL A 782 -6.65 -1.81 10.18
CA VAL A 782 -5.70 -0.68 10.16
C VAL A 782 -6.28 0.67 10.58
N MET A 783 -7.61 0.82 10.56
CA MET A 783 -8.29 2.11 10.66
C MET A 783 -8.00 2.91 11.94
N LEU A 784 -7.73 2.24 13.07
CA LEU A 784 -7.45 2.91 14.35
C LEU A 784 -6.05 3.54 14.41
N LEU A 785 -5.16 3.22 13.46
CA LEU A 785 -3.83 3.84 13.37
C LEU A 785 -3.91 5.34 13.11
N GLY A 786 -4.94 5.82 12.39
CA GLY A 786 -5.13 7.25 12.14
C GLY A 786 -3.85 7.97 11.69
N ASP A 787 -3.46 9.02 12.41
CA ASP A 787 -2.21 9.77 12.17
C ASP A 787 -1.00 9.28 12.98
N VAL A 788 -1.09 8.18 13.73
CA VAL A 788 -0.01 7.70 14.60
C VAL A 788 1.30 7.47 13.82
N LEU A 789 1.23 6.84 12.65
CA LEU A 789 2.42 6.64 11.80
C LEU A 789 2.96 7.96 11.27
N LEU A 790 2.09 8.88 10.87
CA LEU A 790 2.51 10.22 10.43
C LEU A 790 3.21 10.95 11.56
N TRP A 791 2.68 10.91 12.78
CA TRP A 791 3.26 11.51 13.97
C TRP A 791 4.59 10.88 14.36
N MET A 792 4.70 9.55 14.35
CA MET A 792 5.97 8.86 14.61
C MET A 792 7.08 9.29 13.65
N TYR A 793 6.79 9.39 12.35
CA TYR A 793 7.79 9.77 11.36
C TYR A 793 8.04 11.27 11.32
N ALA A 794 7.00 12.10 11.30
CA ALA A 794 7.11 13.54 11.12
C ALA A 794 7.56 14.25 12.39
N ASP A 795 7.08 13.85 13.57
CA ASP A 795 7.27 14.59 14.81
C ASP A 795 8.31 13.92 15.71
N LEU A 796 8.23 12.60 15.92
CA LEU A 796 9.25 11.91 16.74
C LEU A 796 10.56 11.74 15.98
N ALA A 797 10.52 11.35 14.70
CA ALA A 797 11.73 11.15 13.92
C ALA A 797 12.12 12.35 13.04
N GLY A 798 11.25 13.34 12.83
CA GLY A 798 11.55 14.51 12.02
C GLY A 798 11.66 14.29 10.51
N ILE A 799 11.13 13.18 10.00
CA ILE A 799 11.02 12.91 8.56
C ILE A 799 9.68 13.48 8.06
N ARG A 800 9.71 14.74 7.64
CA ARG A 800 8.53 15.46 7.16
C ARG A 800 8.78 16.07 5.78
N GLN A 801 7.78 15.93 4.92
CA GLN A 801 7.73 16.61 3.63
C GLN A 801 7.30 18.06 3.82
N SER A 802 7.95 19.00 3.13
CA SER A 802 7.53 20.40 3.12
C SER A 802 6.09 20.55 2.58
N PRO A 803 5.27 21.49 3.09
CA PRO A 803 3.86 21.68 2.70
C PRO A 803 3.59 21.87 1.21
N HIS A 804 4.54 22.39 0.42
CA HIS A 804 4.38 22.61 -1.02
C HIS A 804 5.21 21.63 -1.89
N SER A 805 5.98 20.78 -1.23
CA SER A 805 6.85 19.80 -1.87
C SER A 805 6.05 18.66 -2.51
N ARG A 806 6.59 18.09 -3.58
CA ARG A 806 6.10 16.85 -4.20
C ARG A 806 7.18 15.78 -4.16
N ALA A 807 6.75 14.54 -3.95
CA ALA A 807 7.61 13.37 -3.86
C ALA A 807 8.79 13.51 -2.87
N TYR A 808 8.65 14.30 -1.80
CA TYR A 808 9.73 14.63 -0.85
C TYR A 808 10.94 15.37 -1.46
N LYS A 809 10.73 16.12 -2.55
CA LYS A 809 11.78 16.96 -3.17
C LYS A 809 12.40 17.93 -2.17
N GLU A 810 11.57 18.51 -1.31
CA GLU A 810 11.98 19.31 -0.17
C GLU A 810 11.41 18.72 1.12
N LEU A 811 12.26 18.69 2.14
CA LEU A 811 11.97 18.24 3.50
C LEU A 811 11.89 19.43 4.46
N ASP A 812 11.08 19.27 5.49
CA ASP A 812 10.91 20.23 6.58
C ASP A 812 11.07 19.47 7.89
N MET A 813 12.32 19.24 8.29
CA MET A 813 12.71 18.34 9.36
C MET A 813 12.73 19.05 10.71
N TYR A 814 11.89 18.59 11.62
CA TYR A 814 11.78 19.08 12.99
C TYR A 814 11.61 17.87 13.92
N ILE A 815 12.28 17.85 15.06
CA ILE A 815 12.13 16.76 16.05
C ILE A 815 11.47 17.28 17.33
N CYS A 816 10.44 16.57 17.77
CA CYS A 816 9.89 16.66 19.11
C CYS A 816 10.74 15.81 20.08
N LEU A 817 10.99 16.34 21.27
CA LEU A 817 11.83 15.70 22.29
C LEU A 817 10.99 15.36 23.53
N PRO A 818 10.17 14.29 23.50
CA PRO A 818 9.43 13.86 24.68
C PRO A 818 10.39 13.37 25.77
N ASN A 819 10.02 13.53 27.03
CA ASN A 819 10.88 13.17 28.17
C ASN A 819 11.05 11.65 28.32
N GLU A 820 10.12 10.89 27.77
CA GLU A 820 10.06 9.43 27.84
C GLU A 820 11.01 8.74 26.85
N LEU A 821 11.61 9.48 25.90
CA LEU A 821 12.50 8.93 24.87
C LEU A 821 13.88 9.59 24.91
N ASN A 822 14.92 8.76 24.84
CA ASN A 822 16.31 9.20 24.71
C ASN A 822 16.88 8.92 23.33
N HIS A 823 16.25 8.05 22.54
CA HIS A 823 16.77 7.64 21.25
C HIS A 823 15.64 7.27 20.30
N VAL A 824 15.58 7.92 19.14
CA VAL A 824 14.67 7.58 18.05
C VAL A 824 15.49 7.46 16.77
N ARG A 825 15.21 6.43 15.96
CA ARG A 825 15.73 6.28 14.60
C ARG A 825 14.60 5.88 13.66
N ALA A 826 14.56 6.52 12.50
CA ALA A 826 13.67 6.14 11.42
C ALA A 826 14.36 6.26 10.07
N ALA A 827 13.84 5.52 9.11
CA ALA A 827 14.22 5.60 7.71
C ALA A 827 12.98 5.51 6.84
N HIS A 828 12.92 6.30 5.78
CA HIS A 828 11.84 6.29 4.80
C HIS A 828 12.40 6.44 3.38
N LYS A 829 12.15 5.44 2.53
CA LYS A 829 12.54 5.43 1.12
C LYS A 829 11.49 6.17 0.30
N THR A 830 11.89 7.32 -0.22
CA THR A 830 11.08 8.20 -1.06
C THR A 830 11.33 7.91 -2.54
N PRO A 831 10.57 8.52 -3.47
CA PRO A 831 10.90 8.41 -4.88
C PRO A 831 12.34 8.88 -5.23
N TYR A 832 12.93 9.80 -4.47
CA TYR A 832 14.32 10.25 -4.68
C TYR A 832 15.38 9.37 -4.01
N GLY A 833 15.00 8.54 -3.03
CA GLY A 833 15.92 7.69 -2.27
C GLY A 833 15.61 7.68 -0.78
N MET A 834 16.50 7.05 -0.01
CA MET A 834 16.35 6.89 1.43
C MET A 834 16.60 8.20 2.18
N ILE A 835 15.65 8.59 3.03
CA ILE A 835 15.83 9.56 4.10
C ILE A 835 16.11 8.78 5.39
N LYS A 836 17.09 9.18 6.18
CA LYS A 836 17.29 8.67 7.54
C LYS A 836 17.34 9.80 8.54
N SER A 837 16.82 9.54 9.72
CA SER A 837 16.87 10.47 10.85
C SER A 837 17.04 9.69 12.14
N GLU A 838 18.09 10.00 12.88
CA GLU A 838 18.40 9.35 14.15
C GLU A 838 18.91 10.39 15.15
N TRP A 839 18.18 10.60 16.23
CA TRP A 839 18.62 11.49 17.30
C TRP A 839 18.79 10.73 18.62
N GLN A 840 19.78 11.15 19.39
CA GLN A 840 20.07 10.63 20.71
C GLN A 840 20.35 11.77 21.69
N ARG A 841 19.73 11.72 22.88
CA ARG A 841 20.08 12.63 24.00
C ARG A 841 21.44 12.25 24.57
N THR A 842 22.26 13.25 24.85
CA THR A 842 23.54 13.15 25.56
C THR A 842 23.49 13.99 26.84
N GLU A 843 24.55 13.93 27.65
CA GLU A 843 24.66 14.77 28.86
C GLU A 843 24.65 16.28 28.51
N GLU A 844 25.27 16.65 27.39
CA GLU A 844 25.47 18.04 26.95
C GLU A 844 24.34 18.55 26.03
N GLY A 845 23.55 17.65 25.44
CA GLY A 845 22.49 18.02 24.52
C GLY A 845 21.94 16.86 23.68
N ILE A 846 21.97 16.98 22.35
CA ILE A 846 21.45 16.02 21.39
C ILE A 846 22.44 15.84 20.24
N VAL A 847 22.63 14.60 19.81
CA VAL A 847 23.28 14.27 18.54
C VAL A 847 22.22 13.83 17.56
N TRP A 848 22.09 14.52 16.42
CA TRP A 848 21.12 14.21 15.37
C TRP A 848 21.82 13.89 14.05
N GLN A 849 21.71 12.65 13.60
CA GLN A 849 22.24 12.15 12.34
C GLN A 849 21.12 12.12 11.29
N ILE A 850 21.41 12.69 10.12
CA ILE A 850 20.44 12.82 9.02
C ILE A 850 21.10 12.40 7.71
N ASP A 851 20.39 11.56 6.93
CA ASP A 851 20.71 11.28 5.53
C ASP A 851 19.62 11.89 4.63
N ILE A 852 20.01 12.77 3.71
CA ILE A 852 19.12 13.41 2.73
C ILE A 852 19.48 12.86 1.33
N PRO A 853 18.54 12.29 0.56
CA PRO A 853 18.83 11.70 -0.74
C PRO A 853 19.32 12.73 -1.76
N ALA A 854 20.05 12.29 -2.77
CA ALA A 854 20.48 13.18 -3.84
C ALA A 854 19.29 13.82 -4.54
N ASN A 855 19.51 15.02 -5.08
CA ASN A 855 18.50 15.80 -5.78
C ASN A 855 17.36 16.33 -4.89
N THR A 856 17.50 16.29 -3.56
CA THR A 856 16.56 16.90 -2.60
C THR A 856 17.26 17.85 -1.64
N THR A 857 16.46 18.59 -0.88
CA THR A 857 16.91 19.55 0.14
C THR A 857 16.10 19.38 1.43
N ALA A 858 16.63 19.90 2.54
CA ALA A 858 15.94 19.94 3.82
C ALA A 858 16.11 21.29 4.53
N ARG A 859 15.01 21.79 5.11
CA ARG A 859 15.01 22.75 6.21
C ARG A 859 15.10 21.94 7.51
N VAL A 860 16.14 22.14 8.31
CA VAL A 860 16.36 21.38 9.55
C VAL A 860 16.27 22.33 10.74
N HIS A 861 15.21 22.17 11.52
CA HIS A 861 14.90 23.02 12.66
C HIS A 861 15.55 22.45 13.93
N ILE A 862 16.45 23.23 14.52
CA ILE A 862 17.08 22.89 15.79
C ILE A 862 16.07 23.16 16.91
N PRO A 863 15.83 22.19 17.81
CA PRO A 863 14.85 22.36 18.88
C PRO A 863 15.12 23.59 19.75
N SER A 864 14.06 24.28 20.14
CA SER A 864 14.17 25.48 20.99
C SER A 864 14.92 25.19 22.29
N GLY A 865 15.80 26.11 22.70
CA GLY A 865 16.68 25.92 23.86
C GLY A 865 17.97 25.15 23.57
N TYR A 866 18.21 24.77 22.32
CA TYR A 866 19.48 24.19 21.87
C TYR A 866 20.22 25.11 20.88
N THR A 867 21.54 24.95 20.78
CA THR A 867 22.41 25.62 19.80
C THR A 867 23.35 24.63 19.15
N VAL A 868 23.80 24.88 17.93
CA VAL A 868 24.65 23.95 17.17
C VAL A 868 26.13 24.17 17.51
N GLN A 869 26.81 23.14 18.01
CA GLN A 869 28.26 23.17 18.19
C GLN A 869 28.99 23.22 16.85
N GLY A 870 30.01 24.07 16.77
CA GLY A 870 30.95 24.04 15.65
C GLY A 870 30.30 24.23 14.29
N MET A 871 29.35 25.17 14.15
CA MET A 871 28.65 25.48 12.88
C MET A 871 29.61 25.65 11.67
N HIS A 872 30.85 26.10 11.90
CA HIS A 872 31.89 26.20 10.86
C HIS A 872 32.30 24.86 10.20
N SER A 873 32.02 23.73 10.87
CA SER A 873 32.26 22.38 10.34
C SER A 873 31.20 21.95 9.34
N LEU A 874 29.99 22.53 9.39
CA LEU A 874 28.91 22.37 8.42
C LEU A 874 29.11 23.34 7.24
N ARG A 875 30.25 23.23 6.54
CA ARG A 875 30.64 24.14 5.43
C ARG A 875 29.60 24.27 4.31
N TRP A 876 28.65 23.34 4.25
CA TRP A 876 27.66 23.13 3.19
C TRP A 876 26.22 23.52 3.60
N ALA A 877 26.06 24.09 4.79
CA ALA A 877 24.80 24.57 5.32
C ALA A 877 24.76 26.12 5.32
N SER A 878 23.62 26.71 5.01
CA SER A 878 23.29 28.08 5.45
C SER A 878 22.36 28.01 6.65
N ALA A 879 22.47 28.96 7.57
CA ALA A 879 21.58 29.04 8.71
C ALA A 879 20.72 30.29 8.63
N GLU A 880 19.44 30.12 8.90
CA GLU A 880 18.47 31.19 9.10
C GLU A 880 18.06 31.18 10.58
N VAL A 881 17.91 32.38 11.15
CA VAL A 881 17.39 32.54 12.51
C VAL A 881 15.96 33.03 12.39
N GLU A 882 15.01 32.16 12.67
CA GLU A 882 13.58 32.45 12.64
C GLU A 882 13.11 32.66 14.09
N GLY A 883 13.05 33.92 14.52
CA GLY A 883 12.74 34.26 15.92
C GLY A 883 13.83 33.79 16.88
N ASN A 884 13.52 32.81 17.74
CA ASN A 884 14.44 32.20 18.70
C ASN A 884 15.00 30.84 18.21
N ASP A 885 14.54 30.35 17.06
CA ASP A 885 14.92 29.03 16.54
C ASP A 885 15.99 29.14 15.45
N ILE A 886 16.83 28.11 15.35
CA ILE A 886 17.87 27.99 14.32
C ILE A 886 17.36 27.00 13.27
N CYS A 887 17.26 27.45 12.01
CA CYS A 887 16.97 26.59 10.87
C CYS A 887 18.22 26.43 10.00
N LEU A 888 18.64 25.20 9.72
CA LEU A 888 19.72 24.87 8.81
C LEU A 888 19.14 24.47 7.45
N LEU A 889 19.59 25.12 6.37
CA LEU A 889 19.28 24.70 5.00
C LEU A 889 20.38 23.75 4.52
N LEU A 890 20.01 22.50 4.29
CA LEU A 890 20.90 21.42 3.84
C LEU A 890 20.48 20.92 2.46
N GLY A 891 21.46 20.68 1.58
CA GLY A 891 21.23 19.83 0.40
C GLY A 891 21.41 18.35 0.73
N SER A 892 21.40 17.50 -0.28
CA SER A 892 21.63 16.06 -0.10
C SER A 892 22.92 15.73 0.64
N GLY A 893 22.99 14.56 1.27
CA GLY A 893 24.19 14.06 1.95
C GLY A 893 23.91 13.53 3.35
N SER A 894 24.99 13.14 4.03
CA SER A 894 24.96 12.68 5.42
C SER A 894 25.49 13.75 6.34
N TYR A 895 24.77 14.02 7.43
CA TYR A 895 25.06 15.09 8.37
C TYR A 895 24.99 14.57 9.81
N THR A 896 25.85 15.10 10.67
CA THR A 896 25.77 14.93 12.13
C THR A 896 25.71 16.30 12.75
N ILE A 897 24.61 16.58 13.43
CA ILE A 897 24.32 17.84 14.10
C ILE A 897 24.46 17.60 15.60
N ASN A 898 25.44 18.26 16.22
CA ASN A 898 25.59 18.26 17.67
C ASN A 898 24.94 19.54 18.21
N ALA A 899 23.82 19.39 18.92
CA ALA A 899 23.06 20.49 19.48
C ALA A 899 23.19 20.50 21.01
N GLU A 900 23.84 21.51 21.59
CA GLU A 900 24.00 21.69 23.04
C GLU A 900 22.82 22.44 23.64
N LYS A 901 22.52 22.18 24.91
CA LYS A 901 21.57 23.00 25.67
C LYS A 901 22.13 24.41 25.92
N VAL A 902 21.31 25.42 25.68
CA VAL A 902 21.66 26.81 26.01
C VAL A 902 21.37 27.06 27.49
N PHE A 903 22.41 27.08 28.32
CA PHE A 903 22.30 27.45 29.74
C PHE A 903 22.28 28.97 29.90
N ASN A 904 21.14 29.56 30.31
CA ASN A 904 20.98 30.94 30.83
C ASN A 904 22.03 31.97 30.36
N ALA A 905 22.05 32.31 29.07
CA ALA A 905 22.73 33.51 28.58
C ALA A 905 21.68 34.58 28.22
N PRO A 906 21.90 35.88 28.51
CA PRO A 906 20.97 36.92 28.09
C PRO A 906 20.82 36.88 26.57
N GLN A 907 19.60 36.67 26.08
CA GLN A 907 19.27 36.45 24.66
C GLN A 907 20.04 37.40 23.71
N GLN A 908 20.18 38.67 24.07
CA GLN A 908 20.87 39.69 23.26
C GLN A 908 22.36 39.43 22.96
N THR A 909 23.05 38.59 23.73
CA THR A 909 24.51 38.35 23.58
C THR A 909 24.82 37.30 22.51
N ILE A 910 23.88 36.37 22.27
CA ILE A 910 24.00 35.30 21.25
C ILE A 910 23.79 35.90 19.84
N PHE A 911 22.76 36.73 19.67
CA PHE A 911 22.44 37.37 18.38
C PHE A 911 23.57 38.27 17.83
N ARG A 912 24.35 38.90 18.70
CA ARG A 912 25.42 39.85 18.30
C ARG A 912 26.68 39.15 17.78
N ARG A 913 27.01 37.94 18.24
CA ARG A 913 28.12 37.14 17.68
C ARG A 913 27.74 36.43 16.38
N MET A 914 26.45 36.14 16.19
CA MET A 914 25.95 35.44 15.01
C MET A 914 25.85 36.37 13.79
N SER A 915 25.31 37.59 13.93
CA SER A 915 25.09 38.49 12.78
C SER A 915 26.37 38.91 12.02
N GLU A 916 27.53 38.90 12.67
CA GLU A 916 28.82 39.19 12.03
C GLU A 916 29.38 38.01 11.22
N THR A 917 28.91 36.79 11.48
CA THR A 917 29.41 35.55 10.83
C THR A 917 28.57 35.14 9.61
N PHE A 918 27.29 35.53 9.55
CA PHE A 918 26.31 35.04 8.55
C PHE A 918 26.19 35.84 7.24
N ARG A 919 27.15 36.74 6.93
CA ARG A 919 27.03 37.62 5.75
C ARG A 919 27.56 37.09 4.40
N LYS A 920 27.87 35.80 4.27
CA LYS A 920 28.33 35.22 2.99
C LYS A 920 27.50 34.00 2.58
N ILE A 921 26.46 34.27 1.80
CA ILE A 921 25.70 33.27 1.04
C ILE A 921 26.54 32.85 -0.17
N PRO A 922 26.83 31.55 -0.40
CA PRO A 922 27.36 31.09 -1.68
C PRO A 922 26.35 31.39 -2.79
N GLU A 923 26.79 32.04 -3.88
CA GLU A 923 25.95 32.47 -5.01
C GLU A 923 25.05 31.37 -5.63
N PHE A 924 25.35 30.10 -5.40
CA PHE A 924 24.56 28.96 -5.89
C PHE A 924 23.19 28.79 -5.19
N LEU A 925 23.02 29.24 -3.94
CA LEU A 925 21.76 29.07 -3.20
C LEU A 925 20.72 30.18 -3.48
N LYS A 926 21.08 31.23 -4.22
CA LYS A 926 20.18 32.37 -4.52
C LYS A 926 19.36 32.20 -5.81
N ASN A 927 19.65 31.17 -6.61
CA ASN A 927 19.03 30.95 -7.92
C ASN A 927 18.22 29.63 -8.00
N PHE A 928 17.75 29.12 -6.86
CA PHE A 928 16.75 28.06 -6.80
C PHE A 928 15.40 28.66 -6.47
#